data_AF-A0A8I0SA10-F1
#
_entry.id   AF-A0A8I0SA10-F1
#
_cell.length_a   1.000
_cell.length_b   1.000
_cell.length_c   1.000
_cell.angle_alpha   90.00
_cell.angle_beta   90.00
_cell.angle_gamma   90.00
#
_symmetry.space_group_name_H-M   'P 1'
#
loop_
_entity.id
_entity.type
_entity.pdbx_description
1 polymer ?
#
loop_
_entity_poly.entity_id
_entity_poly.type
_entity_poly.pdbx_seq_one_letter_code
_entity_poly.pdbx_strand_id
1 'polypeptide(L)'
;MRSRPHPTRTRTSKHVAPTTRPRPVRHLIALAVAVGLAVPAALVAPQTADAATGQDLTAGSPVFSDSFTRSATGGWGAAAGTAAYTYDGSAFRANGAQGVIDLTRAGRAASVTVPVTAPSDSEASVRVMIPRVPAQGNGISAGLQQRVSGSTYYQSTVRVDASGTAYLSVIRVNGSTAAQTTLVGATVVARGVVPGKVLSLQTRTTGTSSVAVDARAWLEGQAVPAWQAAAVDSSSARIASGQGVRVWTYLSQSSGSQAIAFDDLAVRPLSASPAPAPTPAPTTPAPAPAPAPAPAPAPATGSGDAEQAVALGDARSGSGSAPIGSTRYAVPANAVFVAPNGANGAAGTQAAPLASIQRAVDTSPSGRTIVVRAGTYHESVTIPKGKALTIQPYPGEAVWLDGSRKVDSWVASGSSWYAPGWAVTFDTSPTYTRGAPDGTSDGWRFVDPAYPMAAHPDQVWFGTGAQKQVASRSAVVPGTFFVDTAADRLYVGSDPRSSSVRSSDLVTGLVIRGEGSTVRGIGIRRYAPSVPDQGTVQVHVPKVTIENVAVTDNATAGLSIAATDAKVTAVTVARNGMLGMRAVYADRLVATRLLVADNNTERFNRAPVSGGFKVGRSRTVQVTDSAFLRNVGNGLWFDESVYDGRVVGNDVIDGTGRGIVLELSAEFLVADNVIARNAMDGLLISDTGHVDVWNNTLTGNKRNINVAQGDRRASNLSTAGHDPRQKLPDPTVTWIVTDIVVSNNVLQGSTGNAMLAVEDHSHQRSATAMGIRVSGNVYQRDQATSPKWAIVWARGPGNPAVYDTVRDFAAATGNDRGSVEVTGRKVLGSGFRLTGEISSLQSTVAVGIPALVGSLLGLGTGARTLGATFR
;
A
#
# COMPACT_ATOMS: atom_id res chain seq x y z
N MET A 1 53.15 -51.70 -1.11
CA MET A 1 54.50 -51.26 -0.65
C MET A 1 54.96 -50.06 -1.50
N ARG A 2 56.15 -49.51 -1.24
CA ARG A 2 56.83 -48.48 -2.10
C ARG A 2 57.27 -49.14 -3.44
N SER A 3 57.71 -48.47 -4.52
CA SER A 3 58.23 -47.11 -4.74
C SER A 3 58.07 -46.67 -6.22
N ARG A 4 58.33 -45.39 -6.56
CA ARG A 4 58.57 -44.91 -7.95
C ARG A 4 59.98 -45.27 -8.45
N PRO A 5 60.26 -45.13 -9.76
CA PRO A 5 61.21 -44.07 -10.17
C PRO A 5 60.86 -43.27 -11.46
N HIS A 6 61.73 -42.29 -11.77
CA HIS A 6 61.86 -41.39 -12.95
C HIS A 6 63.34 -41.48 -13.43
N PRO A 7 63.88 -40.72 -14.44
CA PRO A 7 63.38 -39.63 -15.30
C PRO A 7 63.31 -40.06 -16.81
N THR A 8 63.54 -39.35 -17.94
CA THR A 8 64.15 -38.04 -18.37
C THR A 8 63.46 -37.45 -19.64
N ARG A 9 64.03 -36.48 -20.40
CA ARG A 9 64.09 -35.01 -20.13
C ARG A 9 64.59 -34.15 -21.33
N THR A 10 63.89 -34.07 -22.47
CA THR A 10 64.28 -33.22 -23.65
C THR A 10 63.05 -32.65 -24.41
N ARG A 11 63.07 -31.45 -25.04
CA ARG A 11 63.88 -30.22 -24.84
C ARG A 11 63.23 -29.01 -25.57
N THR A 12 62.91 -27.91 -24.85
CA THR A 12 62.80 -26.49 -25.32
C THR A 12 61.75 -26.07 -26.41
N SER A 13 61.25 -24.83 -26.50
CA SER A 13 61.24 -23.63 -25.61
C SER A 13 60.32 -22.50 -26.14
N LYS A 14 60.23 -21.38 -25.40
CA LYS A 14 59.61 -20.05 -25.74
C LYS A 14 58.07 -20.00 -25.64
N HIS A 15 57.41 -18.93 -25.17
CA HIS A 15 57.74 -17.68 -24.44
C HIS A 15 56.40 -17.18 -23.82
N VAL A 16 56.28 -16.42 -22.71
CA VAL A 16 57.19 -15.95 -21.64
C VAL A 16 56.35 -15.67 -20.36
N ALA A 17 56.97 -15.30 -19.22
CA ALA A 17 56.28 -14.85 -18.00
C ALA A 17 56.90 -13.53 -17.47
N PRO A 18 56.32 -12.84 -16.45
CA PRO A 18 56.65 -13.22 -15.08
C PRO A 18 55.52 -13.11 -14.03
N THR A 19 55.73 -13.77 -12.90
CA THR A 19 54.98 -13.59 -11.64
C THR A 19 55.83 -12.83 -10.62
N THR A 20 55.20 -12.28 -9.57
CA THR A 20 55.89 -11.83 -8.35
C THR A 20 55.15 -12.31 -7.09
N ARG A 21 55.87 -12.40 -5.97
CA ARG A 21 55.38 -12.87 -4.64
C ARG A 21 55.59 -11.78 -3.56
N PRO A 22 54.88 -11.87 -2.41
CA PRO A 22 54.67 -10.72 -1.52
C PRO A 22 55.59 -10.66 -0.27
N ARG A 23 55.70 -9.45 0.32
CA ARG A 23 55.98 -9.11 1.75
C ARG A 23 56.19 -7.59 1.90
N PRO A 24 56.12 -6.99 3.10
CA PRO A 24 55.35 -7.34 4.31
C PRO A 24 54.40 -6.19 4.75
N VAL A 25 53.61 -6.39 5.81
CA VAL A 25 52.68 -5.37 6.34
C VAL A 25 53.39 -4.38 7.27
N ARG A 26 53.03 -3.09 7.17
CA ARG A 26 53.14 -2.09 8.27
C ARG A 26 51.76 -1.47 8.50
N HIS A 27 51.37 -1.30 9.76
CA HIS A 27 50.07 -0.74 10.11
C HIS A 27 50.06 0.78 9.92
N LEU A 28 49.07 1.28 9.17
CA LEU A 28 48.62 2.66 9.22
C LEU A 28 47.10 2.65 9.40
N ILE A 29 46.65 3.13 10.56
CA ILE A 29 45.22 3.31 10.85
C ILE A 29 44.82 4.65 10.24
N ALA A 30 44.03 4.61 9.17
CA ALA A 30 43.40 5.77 8.55
C ALA A 30 41.91 5.50 8.38
N LEU A 31 41.07 6.39 8.90
CA LEU A 31 39.66 6.09 9.19
C LEU A 31 38.79 6.10 7.92
N ALA A 32 38.45 4.91 7.42
CA ALA A 32 37.48 4.75 6.33
C ALA A 32 36.04 4.73 6.86
N VAL A 33 35.36 5.89 6.84
CA VAL A 33 33.91 5.94 7.08
C VAL A 33 33.18 5.38 5.86
N ALA A 34 32.84 4.09 5.92
CA ALA A 34 32.12 3.39 4.86
C ALA A 34 30.63 3.81 4.86
N VAL A 35 30.27 4.76 3.99
CA VAL A 35 28.86 5.04 3.64
C VAL A 35 28.35 3.91 2.73
N GLY A 36 28.10 2.75 3.35
CA GLY A 36 27.87 1.47 2.69
C GLY A 36 26.68 0.70 3.26
N LEU A 37 25.50 1.32 3.27
CA LEU A 37 24.22 0.63 3.54
C LEU A 37 23.25 0.92 2.40
N ALA A 38 22.95 -0.10 1.60
CA ALA A 38 21.93 -0.04 0.57
C ALA A 38 20.54 -0.18 1.23
N VAL A 39 19.88 0.96 1.46
CA VAL A 39 18.46 0.99 1.85
C VAL A 39 17.62 0.94 0.57
N PRO A 40 16.60 0.07 0.47
CA PRO A 40 15.72 0.05 -0.71
C PRO A 40 14.99 1.39 -0.85
N ALA A 41 15.13 2.04 -2.00
CA ALA A 41 14.60 3.37 -2.23
C ALA A 41 13.07 3.32 -2.42
N ALA A 42 12.34 3.93 -1.49
CA ALA A 42 10.91 4.17 -1.65
C ALA A 42 10.68 5.31 -2.66
N LEU A 43 9.89 5.06 -3.70
CA LEU A 43 9.47 6.08 -4.66
C LEU A 43 8.35 6.94 -4.06
N VAL A 44 8.75 8.01 -3.37
CA VAL A 44 7.85 9.03 -2.82
C VAL A 44 7.51 10.05 -3.91
N ALA A 45 6.21 10.26 -4.19
CA ALA A 45 5.74 11.40 -4.97
C ALA A 45 5.86 12.69 -4.13
N PRO A 46 6.12 13.86 -4.74
CA PRO A 46 6.24 15.11 -3.99
C PRO A 46 4.93 15.46 -3.30
N GLN A 47 4.96 15.46 -1.97
CA GLN A 47 4.06 16.31 -1.22
C GLN A 47 4.49 17.77 -1.46
N THR A 48 3.53 18.66 -1.72
CA THR A 48 3.75 20.09 -1.51
C THR A 48 3.94 20.29 -0.01
N ALA A 49 5.15 20.66 0.39
CA ALA A 49 5.43 20.99 1.78
C ALA A 49 5.02 22.46 2.00
N ASP A 50 4.05 22.71 2.87
CA ASP A 50 3.81 24.08 3.31
C ASP A 50 5.06 24.65 3.98
N ALA A 51 5.23 25.97 3.90
CA ALA A 51 6.27 26.69 4.63
C ALA A 51 6.26 26.26 6.11
N ALA A 52 7.41 25.91 6.67
CA ALA A 52 7.50 25.24 7.98
C ALA A 52 6.91 26.07 9.15
N THR A 53 6.72 27.37 8.96
CA THR A 53 6.09 28.30 9.92
C THR A 53 4.77 28.91 9.44
N GLY A 54 4.32 28.64 8.21
CA GLY A 54 3.08 29.19 7.65
C GLY A 54 3.03 30.73 7.56
N GLN A 55 4.18 31.41 7.56
CA GLN A 55 4.25 32.88 7.57
C GLN A 55 4.41 33.48 6.18
N ASP A 56 3.66 34.55 5.92
CA ASP A 56 3.86 35.47 4.80
C ASP A 56 5.19 36.21 4.99
N LEU A 57 6.23 35.66 4.37
CA LEU A 57 7.60 36.17 4.42
C LEU A 57 8.03 36.63 3.03
N THR A 58 8.25 37.93 2.88
CA THR A 58 8.76 38.55 1.65
C THR A 58 10.29 38.59 1.65
N ALA A 59 10.91 38.19 0.54
CA ALA A 59 12.34 38.34 0.32
C ALA A 59 12.66 39.77 -0.16
N GLY A 60 13.57 40.45 0.55
CA GLY A 60 14.03 41.79 0.18
C GLY A 60 15.08 41.80 -0.92
N SER A 61 15.60 42.98 -1.24
CA SER A 61 16.71 43.15 -2.20
C SER A 61 17.92 42.29 -1.83
N PRO A 62 18.63 41.68 -2.80
CA PRO A 62 19.77 40.82 -2.50
C PRO A 62 20.88 41.55 -1.74
N VAL A 63 21.39 40.92 -0.67
CA VAL A 63 22.66 41.30 -0.01
C VAL A 63 23.87 40.70 -0.73
N PHE A 64 23.64 39.75 -1.63
CA PHE A 64 24.61 39.21 -2.58
C PHE A 64 23.90 38.72 -3.84
N SER A 65 24.48 38.95 -5.01
CA SER A 65 24.01 38.40 -6.29
C SER A 65 25.18 38.20 -7.26
N ASP A 66 25.21 37.07 -7.96
CA ASP A 66 26.21 36.74 -8.98
C ASP A 66 25.58 35.94 -10.14
N SER A 67 25.62 36.52 -11.34
CA SER A 67 25.20 35.93 -12.61
C SER A 67 26.38 35.53 -13.50
N PHE A 68 27.58 35.42 -12.91
CA PHE A 68 28.76 34.77 -13.49
C PHE A 68 29.20 35.20 -14.91
N THR A 69 28.85 36.42 -15.34
CA THR A 69 29.15 37.01 -16.66
C THR A 69 30.64 37.33 -16.90
N ARG A 70 31.54 36.66 -16.19
CA ARG A 70 33.00 36.86 -16.21
C ARG A 70 33.74 35.55 -16.46
N SER A 71 34.92 35.63 -17.05
CA SER A 71 35.82 34.49 -17.24
C SER A 71 36.91 34.50 -16.17
N ALA A 72 37.10 33.37 -15.48
CA ALA A 72 38.12 33.20 -14.45
C ALA A 72 38.60 31.74 -14.39
N THR A 73 39.90 31.52 -14.17
CA THR A 73 40.51 30.19 -14.03
C THR A 73 41.07 30.00 -12.63
N GLY A 74 41.01 28.77 -12.10
CA GLY A 74 41.44 28.45 -10.73
C GLY A 74 40.47 28.91 -9.62
N GLY A 75 39.37 29.58 -9.98
CA GLY A 75 38.33 30.05 -9.08
C GLY A 75 37.17 30.65 -9.87
N TRP A 76 36.10 31.03 -9.17
CA TRP A 76 35.00 31.79 -9.76
C TRP A 76 35.33 33.29 -9.92
N GLY A 77 36.36 33.80 -9.23
CA GLY A 77 36.66 35.24 -9.17
C GLY A 77 35.60 36.03 -8.38
N ALA A 78 35.80 37.32 -8.17
CA ALA A 78 34.87 38.16 -7.40
C ALA A 78 33.60 38.51 -8.19
N ALA A 79 32.43 38.52 -7.53
CA ALA A 79 31.22 39.12 -8.09
C ALA A 79 31.28 40.65 -7.99
N ALA A 80 30.51 41.36 -8.82
CA ALA A 80 30.58 42.82 -8.91
C ALA A 80 30.34 43.50 -7.55
N GLY A 81 31.31 44.32 -7.10
CA GLY A 81 31.24 45.02 -5.81
C GLY A 81 31.51 44.17 -4.57
N THR A 82 31.98 42.92 -4.72
CA THR A 82 32.20 41.97 -3.62
C THR A 82 33.65 41.47 -3.55
N ALA A 83 34.00 40.76 -2.47
CA ALA A 83 35.29 40.07 -2.37
C ALA A 83 35.32 38.78 -3.24
N ALA A 84 36.48 38.13 -3.33
CA ALA A 84 36.58 36.82 -3.96
C ALA A 84 35.97 35.70 -3.08
N TYR A 85 35.34 34.71 -3.70
CA TYR A 85 34.91 33.49 -3.01
C TYR A 85 36.09 32.70 -2.42
N THR A 86 35.83 31.94 -1.36
CA THR A 86 36.80 31.01 -0.75
C THR A 86 36.39 29.56 -1.02
N TYR A 87 37.32 28.73 -1.49
CA TYR A 87 37.03 27.37 -2.01
C TYR A 87 37.50 26.26 -1.05
N ASP A 88 36.77 25.16 -1.05
CA ASP A 88 37.13 23.88 -0.42
C ASP A 88 37.10 22.77 -1.50
N GLY A 89 38.26 22.18 -1.74
CA GLY A 89 38.57 21.39 -2.94
C GLY A 89 39.34 22.19 -4.00
N SER A 90 39.50 21.60 -5.19
CA SER A 90 40.20 22.23 -6.33
C SER A 90 39.52 21.87 -7.66
N ALA A 91 39.80 22.68 -8.69
CA ALA A 91 39.10 22.75 -9.99
C ALA A 91 37.75 23.50 -9.95
N PHE A 92 37.87 24.83 -9.84
CA PHE A 92 36.80 25.83 -10.02
C PHE A 92 37.17 26.78 -11.17
N ARG A 93 36.16 27.31 -11.89
CA ARG A 93 36.33 28.31 -12.96
C ARG A 93 35.03 29.09 -13.20
N ALA A 94 35.09 30.29 -13.75
CA ALA A 94 33.95 30.96 -14.37
C ALA A 94 34.18 31.05 -15.89
N ASN A 95 33.13 30.84 -16.71
CA ASN A 95 33.27 30.67 -18.17
C ASN A 95 32.73 31.83 -19.02
N GLY A 96 32.40 32.97 -18.42
CA GLY A 96 31.75 34.10 -19.07
C GLY A 96 30.22 34.11 -18.98
N ALA A 97 29.60 33.04 -18.45
CA ALA A 97 28.17 32.96 -18.18
C ALA A 97 27.80 32.17 -16.90
N GLN A 98 28.69 31.32 -16.39
CA GLN A 98 28.39 30.36 -15.33
C GLN A 98 29.61 30.12 -14.43
N GLY A 99 29.38 29.95 -13.12
CA GLY A 99 30.34 29.45 -12.15
C GLY A 99 30.37 27.92 -12.21
N VAL A 100 31.52 27.32 -12.48
CA VAL A 100 31.64 25.88 -12.72
C VAL A 100 32.53 25.21 -11.67
N ILE A 101 32.14 24.01 -11.25
CA ILE A 101 32.89 23.13 -10.36
C ILE A 101 33.16 21.82 -11.11
N ASP A 102 34.43 21.50 -11.36
CA ASP A 102 34.82 20.31 -12.13
C ASP A 102 35.11 19.13 -11.19
N LEU A 103 34.13 18.24 -10.99
CA LEU A 103 34.22 17.06 -10.13
C LEU A 103 35.05 15.96 -10.80
N THR A 104 36.37 16.13 -10.73
CA THR A 104 37.37 15.24 -11.35
C THR A 104 37.47 13.84 -10.73
N ARG A 105 36.92 13.61 -9.53
CA ARG A 105 37.00 12.33 -8.81
C ARG A 105 35.67 11.94 -8.17
N ALA A 106 35.27 10.70 -8.37
CA ALA A 106 34.11 10.08 -7.73
C ALA A 106 34.28 9.97 -6.20
N GLY A 107 33.18 10.02 -5.46
CA GLY A 107 33.18 9.93 -3.99
C GLY A 107 33.72 11.17 -3.28
N ARG A 108 33.72 12.34 -3.95
CA ARG A 108 34.22 13.60 -3.40
C ARG A 108 33.18 14.70 -3.47
N ALA A 109 33.23 15.56 -2.46
CA ALA A 109 32.52 16.83 -2.44
C ALA A 109 33.49 17.97 -2.78
N ALA A 110 32.94 19.09 -3.22
CA ALA A 110 33.62 20.38 -3.33
C ALA A 110 32.64 21.48 -2.94
N SER A 111 33.11 22.53 -2.28
CA SER A 111 32.25 23.65 -1.87
C SER A 111 32.94 24.99 -2.02
N VAL A 112 32.14 26.06 -2.09
CA VAL A 112 32.61 27.42 -2.26
C VAL A 112 31.78 28.36 -1.39
N THR A 113 32.48 29.11 -0.54
CA THR A 113 31.90 30.04 0.44
C THR A 113 31.63 31.37 -0.24
N VAL A 114 30.37 31.79 -0.20
CA VAL A 114 29.89 33.05 -0.77
C VAL A 114 30.43 34.21 0.08
N PRO A 115 31.03 35.25 -0.51
CA PRO A 115 31.64 36.37 0.21
C PRO A 115 30.57 37.37 0.71
N VAL A 116 29.67 36.89 1.58
CA VAL A 116 28.55 37.65 2.17
C VAL A 116 28.37 37.31 3.64
N THR A 117 28.06 38.32 4.45
CA THR A 117 27.52 38.12 5.81
C THR A 117 26.00 38.01 5.68
N ALA A 118 25.48 36.78 5.61
CA ALA A 118 24.06 36.56 5.41
C ALA A 118 23.24 36.96 6.65
N PRO A 119 22.06 37.60 6.48
CA PRO A 119 21.09 37.79 7.54
C PRO A 119 20.70 36.46 8.19
N SER A 120 20.44 36.47 9.50
CA SER A 120 20.00 35.27 10.24
C SER A 120 18.75 34.65 9.60
N ASP A 121 17.82 35.52 9.19
CA ASP A 121 16.60 35.14 8.49
C ASP A 121 16.77 35.53 7.02
N SER A 122 17.06 34.53 6.18
CA SER A 122 17.51 34.75 4.80
C SER A 122 17.09 33.62 3.85
N GLU A 123 16.88 34.02 2.60
CA GLU A 123 16.71 33.14 1.45
C GLU A 123 18.03 33.06 0.66
N ALA A 124 18.36 31.89 0.12
CA ALA A 124 19.37 31.71 -0.91
C ALA A 124 18.77 30.99 -2.13
N SER A 125 19.08 31.48 -3.33
CA SER A 125 18.65 30.89 -4.61
C SER A 125 19.84 30.69 -5.54
N VAL A 126 19.84 29.62 -6.34
CA VAL A 126 20.84 29.38 -7.39
C VAL A 126 20.25 28.50 -8.51
N ARG A 127 20.63 28.74 -9.76
CA ARG A 127 20.40 27.82 -10.88
C ARG A 127 21.52 26.79 -10.94
N VAL A 128 21.18 25.55 -11.26
CA VAL A 128 22.11 24.42 -11.35
C VAL A 128 21.93 23.72 -12.70
N MET A 129 22.91 23.82 -13.59
CA MET A 129 22.96 23.05 -14.82
C MET A 129 23.78 21.78 -14.62
N ILE A 130 23.17 20.63 -14.89
CA ILE A 130 23.83 19.32 -14.85
C ILE A 130 24.14 18.89 -16.30
N PRO A 131 25.39 18.99 -16.78
CA PRO A 131 25.73 18.82 -18.19
C PRO A 131 25.69 17.36 -18.67
N ARG A 132 25.65 16.38 -17.77
CA ARG A 132 25.43 14.96 -18.08
C ARG A 132 24.64 14.28 -16.95
N VAL A 133 23.65 13.46 -17.30
CA VAL A 133 23.03 12.54 -16.33
C VAL A 133 24.01 11.39 -16.07
N PRO A 134 24.31 11.03 -14.81
CA PRO A 134 25.21 9.92 -14.51
C PRO A 134 24.63 8.59 -14.99
N ALA A 135 25.40 7.74 -15.67
CA ALA A 135 24.86 6.48 -16.22
C ALA A 135 24.51 5.41 -15.16
N GLN A 136 24.96 5.54 -13.90
CA GLN A 136 24.80 4.49 -12.89
C GLN A 136 24.91 4.96 -11.42
N GLY A 137 24.13 4.32 -10.55
CA GLY A 137 24.15 4.46 -9.10
C GLY A 137 23.61 5.80 -8.57
N ASN A 138 24.06 6.21 -7.38
CA ASN A 138 23.42 7.28 -6.59
C ASN A 138 23.53 8.71 -7.17
N GLY A 139 24.22 8.88 -8.31
CA GLY A 139 24.13 10.09 -9.13
C GLY A 139 25.00 11.26 -8.67
N ILE A 140 24.53 12.47 -8.96
CA ILE A 140 25.25 13.72 -8.75
C ILE A 140 24.39 14.70 -7.93
N SER A 141 25.02 15.44 -7.02
CA SER A 141 24.34 16.34 -6.09
C SER A 141 24.91 17.76 -6.15
N ALA A 142 24.01 18.73 -6.04
CA ALA A 142 24.31 20.14 -5.82
C ALA A 142 23.43 20.67 -4.68
N GLY A 143 23.88 21.70 -3.97
CA GLY A 143 23.14 22.21 -2.82
C GLY A 143 23.59 23.59 -2.36
N LEU A 144 22.76 24.17 -1.51
CA LEU A 144 23.04 25.40 -0.78
C LEU A 144 23.15 25.08 0.71
N GLN A 145 24.21 25.57 1.34
CA GLN A 145 24.38 25.52 2.80
C GLN A 145 24.06 26.91 3.38
N GLN A 146 23.17 26.97 4.38
CA GLN A 146 22.79 28.19 5.09
C GLN A 146 23.11 28.10 6.58
N ARG A 147 23.23 29.29 7.21
CA ARG A 147 23.69 29.48 8.60
C ARG A 147 25.02 28.78 8.89
N VAL A 148 25.93 28.84 7.93
CA VAL A 148 27.26 28.21 8.04
C VAL A 148 28.05 28.89 9.16
N SER A 149 28.57 28.06 10.06
CA SER A 149 29.56 28.42 11.08
C SER A 149 30.60 27.30 11.16
N GLY A 150 31.78 27.53 10.59
CA GLY A 150 32.82 26.50 10.42
C GLY A 150 32.35 25.30 9.59
N SER A 151 32.13 24.17 10.27
CA SER A 151 31.62 22.90 9.74
C SER A 151 30.19 22.55 10.21
N THR A 152 29.49 23.49 10.85
CA THR A 152 28.08 23.41 11.24
C THR A 152 27.22 24.22 10.27
N TYR A 153 26.16 23.63 9.71
CA TYR A 153 25.28 24.27 8.72
C TYR A 153 23.98 23.47 8.49
N TYR A 154 22.94 24.13 7.97
CA TYR A 154 21.85 23.44 7.27
C TYR A 154 22.23 23.30 5.80
N GLN A 155 21.86 22.19 5.15
CA GLN A 155 22.11 21.96 3.73
C GLN A 155 20.85 21.48 3.02
N SER A 156 20.43 22.24 2.01
CA SER A 156 19.36 21.88 1.08
C SER A 156 20.01 21.34 -0.21
N THR A 157 19.70 20.10 -0.58
CA THR A 157 20.41 19.35 -1.63
C THR A 157 19.46 18.89 -2.72
N VAL A 158 19.74 19.22 -3.98
CA VAL A 158 19.14 18.58 -5.15
C VAL A 158 20.09 17.52 -5.71
N ARG A 159 19.60 16.28 -5.86
CA ARG A 159 20.36 15.12 -6.36
C ARG A 159 19.67 14.58 -7.61
N VAL A 160 20.39 14.44 -8.72
CA VAL A 160 19.90 13.74 -9.92
C VAL A 160 20.52 12.36 -9.99
N ASP A 161 19.68 11.32 -10.04
CA ASP A 161 20.10 9.93 -10.18
C ASP A 161 20.25 9.48 -11.64
N ALA A 162 20.59 8.21 -11.84
CA ALA A 162 20.82 7.64 -13.17
C ALA A 162 19.56 7.48 -14.06
N SER A 163 18.36 7.67 -13.51
CA SER A 163 17.11 7.73 -14.29
C SER A 163 16.77 9.14 -14.79
N GLY A 164 17.57 10.15 -14.42
CA GLY A 164 17.19 11.55 -14.60
C GLY A 164 16.11 12.00 -13.61
N THR A 165 15.95 11.30 -12.47
CA THR A 165 15.04 11.75 -11.40
C THR A 165 15.79 12.67 -10.44
N ALA A 166 15.25 13.87 -10.22
CA ALA A 166 15.75 14.84 -9.25
C ALA A 166 15.04 14.68 -7.90
N TYR A 167 15.81 14.59 -6.82
CA TYR A 167 15.33 14.51 -5.44
C TYR A 167 15.84 15.72 -4.67
N LEU A 168 14.97 16.37 -3.91
CA LEU A 168 15.32 17.40 -2.93
C LEU A 168 15.36 16.77 -1.52
N SER A 169 16.33 17.16 -0.71
CA SER A 169 16.39 16.81 0.72
C SER A 169 17.01 17.93 1.55
N VAL A 170 16.74 17.92 2.86
CA VAL A 170 17.28 18.91 3.81
C VAL A 170 17.90 18.19 5.00
N ILE A 171 19.15 18.53 5.32
CA ILE A 171 19.89 18.01 6.46
C ILE A 171 20.43 19.16 7.34
N ARG A 172 20.69 18.85 8.61
CA ARG A 172 21.57 19.61 9.50
C ARG A 172 22.89 18.87 9.64
N VAL A 173 24.00 19.59 9.69
CA VAL A 173 25.33 19.07 10.03
C VAL A 173 25.83 19.78 11.28
N ASN A 174 26.26 19.03 12.30
CA ASN A 174 26.81 19.58 13.55
C ASN A 174 28.30 19.25 13.64
N GLY A 175 29.16 20.15 13.16
CA GLY A 175 30.62 20.07 13.25
C GLY A 175 31.30 19.02 12.36
N SER A 176 30.59 17.95 11.94
CA SER A 176 31.09 16.89 11.06
C SER A 176 29.95 16.24 10.29
N THR A 177 30.18 15.81 9.05
CA THR A 177 29.21 15.07 8.24
C THR A 177 28.87 13.67 8.80
N ALA A 178 29.70 13.15 9.73
CA ALA A 178 29.35 11.97 10.52
C ALA A 178 28.29 12.28 11.62
N ALA A 179 28.15 13.55 12.00
CA ALA A 179 27.18 14.06 12.97
C ALA A 179 26.11 14.92 12.25
N GLN A 180 25.44 14.29 11.27
CA GLN A 180 24.35 14.91 10.51
C GLN A 180 22.97 14.37 10.93
N THR A 181 21.93 15.17 10.71
CA THR A 181 20.53 14.82 11.00
C THR A 181 19.68 15.17 9.79
N THR A 182 18.95 14.20 9.23
CA THR A 182 17.97 14.46 8.16
C THR A 182 16.77 15.19 8.75
N LEU A 183 16.47 16.38 8.22
CA LEU A 183 15.27 17.15 8.58
C LEU A 183 14.12 16.84 7.61
N VAL A 184 14.45 16.70 6.32
CA VAL A 184 13.51 16.23 5.29
C VAL A 184 14.20 15.19 4.41
N GLY A 185 13.51 14.06 4.19
CA GLY A 185 13.96 12.98 3.32
C GLY A 185 14.03 13.35 1.83
N ALA A 186 14.45 12.39 1.00
CA ALA A 186 14.57 12.59 -0.44
C ALA A 186 13.17 12.61 -1.12
N THR A 187 12.71 13.79 -1.50
CA THR A 187 11.42 14.05 -2.14
C THR A 187 11.63 14.26 -3.64
N VAL A 188 10.90 13.56 -4.52
CA VAL A 188 11.08 13.70 -5.98
C VAL A 188 10.53 15.03 -6.46
N VAL A 189 11.39 15.92 -6.96
CA VAL A 189 11.02 17.30 -7.40
C VAL A 189 10.99 17.48 -8.91
N ALA A 190 11.65 16.61 -9.67
CA ALA A 190 11.50 16.52 -11.13
C ALA A 190 11.80 15.09 -11.61
N ARG A 191 11.26 14.72 -12.77
CA ARG A 191 11.58 13.48 -13.50
C ARG A 191 11.95 13.83 -14.94
N GLY A 192 12.71 12.98 -15.62
CA GLY A 192 13.14 13.24 -17.01
C GLY A 192 14.13 14.40 -17.14
N VAL A 193 14.95 14.66 -16.13
CA VAL A 193 16.07 15.59 -16.23
C VAL A 193 17.08 15.00 -17.22
N VAL A 194 17.25 15.65 -18.36
CA VAL A 194 18.21 15.28 -19.43
C VAL A 194 19.47 16.16 -19.40
N PRO A 195 20.58 15.74 -20.02
CA PRO A 195 21.82 16.52 -20.07
C PRO A 195 21.61 17.99 -20.49
N GLY A 196 22.20 18.92 -19.74
CA GLY A 196 22.12 20.35 -20.02
C GLY A 196 20.84 21.05 -19.51
N LYS A 197 19.92 20.33 -18.86
CA LYS A 197 18.79 20.99 -18.17
C LYS A 197 19.23 21.74 -16.92
N VAL A 198 18.57 22.86 -16.68
CA VAL A 198 18.75 23.74 -15.52
C VAL A 198 17.67 23.45 -14.48
N LEU A 199 18.09 23.22 -13.24
CA LEU A 199 17.25 23.17 -12.05
C LEU A 199 17.47 24.44 -11.23
N SER A 200 16.42 25.22 -11.00
CA SER A 200 16.46 26.25 -9.96
C SER A 200 16.37 25.57 -8.59
N LEU A 201 17.22 25.96 -7.64
CA LEU A 201 17.17 25.56 -6.24
C LEU A 201 17.02 26.83 -5.39
N GLN A 202 15.99 26.85 -4.54
CA GLN A 202 15.75 27.94 -3.60
C GLN A 202 15.55 27.35 -2.20
N THR A 203 16.16 27.98 -1.20
CA THR A 203 16.09 27.57 0.21
C THR A 203 16.03 28.81 1.10
N ARG A 204 15.43 28.68 2.28
CA ARG A 204 15.43 29.74 3.29
C ARG A 204 15.52 29.19 4.71
N THR A 205 16.16 29.95 5.59
CA THR A 205 16.20 29.69 7.03
C THR A 205 15.62 30.87 7.79
N THR A 206 14.72 30.65 8.76
CA THR A 206 14.15 31.71 9.62
C THR A 206 13.97 31.27 11.08
N GLY A 207 13.98 32.23 12.01
CA GLY A 207 13.77 32.01 13.45
C GLY A 207 15.01 31.57 14.25
N THR A 208 14.96 31.69 15.58
CA THR A 208 16.10 31.43 16.50
C THR A 208 15.74 30.48 17.64
N SER A 209 14.58 30.66 18.29
CA SER A 209 14.03 29.73 19.30
C SER A 209 13.67 28.36 18.71
N SER A 210 13.28 28.36 17.44
CA SER A 210 13.19 27.21 16.54
C SER A 210 13.60 27.71 15.15
N VAL A 211 14.27 26.89 14.34
CA VAL A 211 14.70 27.30 13.00
C VAL A 211 13.89 26.59 11.94
N ALA A 212 13.08 27.33 11.20
CA ALA A 212 12.47 26.84 9.98
C ALA A 212 13.53 26.74 8.88
N VAL A 213 13.50 25.65 8.11
CA VAL A 213 14.31 25.43 6.92
C VAL A 213 13.38 24.94 5.81
N ASP A 214 13.09 25.81 4.85
CA ASP A 214 12.28 25.49 3.67
C ASP A 214 13.16 25.40 2.43
N ALA A 215 12.88 24.46 1.54
CA ALA A 215 13.51 24.35 0.23
C ALA A 215 12.53 23.91 -0.86
N ARG A 216 12.80 24.34 -2.09
CA ARG A 216 12.14 23.90 -3.33
C ARG A 216 13.12 23.90 -4.50
N ALA A 217 12.89 23.01 -5.46
CA ALA A 217 13.63 22.98 -6.71
C ALA A 217 12.73 22.59 -7.89
N TRP A 218 12.94 23.24 -9.03
CA TRP A 218 12.12 23.05 -10.23
C TRP A 218 12.95 23.21 -11.50
N LEU A 219 12.52 22.57 -12.58
CA LEU A 219 13.16 22.74 -13.89
C LEU A 219 12.87 24.15 -14.44
N GLU A 220 13.86 24.73 -15.12
CA GLU A 220 13.65 26.00 -15.83
C GLU A 220 12.53 25.88 -16.87
N GLY A 221 11.68 26.91 -16.94
CA GLY A 221 10.45 26.93 -17.73
C GLY A 221 9.23 26.30 -17.04
N GLN A 222 9.37 25.71 -15.84
CA GLN A 222 8.24 25.35 -14.99
C GLN A 222 7.83 26.50 -14.07
N ALA A 223 6.56 26.51 -13.65
CA ALA A 223 6.09 27.41 -12.60
C ALA A 223 6.85 27.16 -11.30
N VAL A 224 7.09 28.22 -10.52
CA VAL A 224 7.75 28.09 -9.20
C VAL A 224 6.78 27.36 -8.26
N PRO A 225 7.14 26.18 -7.73
CA PRO A 225 6.23 25.39 -6.90
C PRO A 225 6.04 26.01 -5.52
N ALA A 226 5.12 25.45 -4.73
CA ALA A 226 5.16 25.58 -3.28
C ALA A 226 6.52 25.12 -2.71
N TRP A 227 6.75 25.24 -1.41
CA TRP A 227 7.90 24.56 -0.81
C TRP A 227 7.72 23.03 -0.96
N GLN A 228 8.83 22.29 -1.02
CA GLN A 228 8.81 20.84 -1.33
C GLN A 228 9.60 20.03 -0.29
N ALA A 229 10.44 20.70 0.49
CA ALA A 229 11.08 20.15 1.66
C ALA A 229 11.13 21.22 2.75
N ALA A 230 10.21 21.16 3.71
CA ALA A 230 10.09 22.12 4.81
C ALA A 230 10.20 21.41 6.17
N ALA A 231 10.93 21.98 7.12
CA ALA A 231 11.05 21.46 8.48
C ALA A 231 11.30 22.56 9.52
N VAL A 232 10.81 22.35 10.75
CA VAL A 232 11.16 23.18 11.91
C VAL A 232 12.13 22.42 12.81
N ASP A 233 13.39 22.86 12.86
CA ASP A 233 14.34 22.39 13.85
C ASP A 233 14.17 23.15 15.17
N SER A 234 13.34 22.57 16.04
CA SER A 234 13.11 23.02 17.41
C SER A 234 14.07 22.37 18.43
N SER A 235 15.08 21.61 17.98
CA SER A 235 15.94 20.85 18.89
C SER A 235 16.97 21.72 19.63
N SER A 236 17.60 21.16 20.65
CA SER A 236 18.74 21.79 21.35
C SER A 236 19.99 21.91 20.47
N ALA A 237 20.10 21.09 19.41
CA ALA A 237 21.23 21.07 18.47
C ALA A 237 20.97 21.90 17.18
N ARG A 238 19.88 22.68 17.15
CA ARG A 238 19.53 23.57 16.04
C ARG A 238 20.54 24.70 15.87
N ILE A 239 20.69 25.19 14.64
CA ILE A 239 21.63 26.25 14.30
C ILE A 239 20.94 27.62 14.42
N ALA A 240 20.76 28.06 15.67
CA ALA A 240 20.13 29.32 16.01
C ALA A 240 20.91 30.56 15.51
N SER A 241 22.21 30.41 15.21
CA SER A 241 23.10 31.49 14.76
C SER A 241 24.16 30.98 13.77
N GLY A 242 24.33 31.70 12.66
CA GLY A 242 25.37 31.48 11.65
C GLY A 242 25.11 32.38 10.45
N GLN A 243 26.17 32.91 9.82
CA GLN A 243 26.06 33.96 8.79
C GLN A 243 26.74 33.62 7.47
N GLY A 244 27.44 32.49 7.36
CA GLY A 244 28.00 32.05 6.08
C GLY A 244 26.95 31.36 5.20
N VAL A 245 27.16 31.45 3.89
CA VAL A 245 26.47 30.66 2.85
C VAL A 245 27.53 29.95 1.99
N ARG A 246 27.26 28.71 1.57
CA ARG A 246 28.10 27.99 0.60
C ARG A 246 27.25 27.38 -0.51
N VAL A 247 27.79 27.35 -1.73
CA VAL A 247 27.38 26.39 -2.76
C VAL A 247 28.19 25.11 -2.55
N TRP A 248 27.54 23.96 -2.62
CA TRP A 248 28.12 22.65 -2.33
C TRP A 248 27.78 21.64 -3.44
N THR A 249 28.69 20.71 -3.71
CA THR A 249 28.47 19.63 -4.69
C THR A 249 29.06 18.31 -4.22
N TYR A 250 28.55 17.20 -4.75
CA TYR A 250 29.08 15.85 -4.53
C TYR A 250 28.84 14.92 -5.73
N LEU A 251 29.86 14.13 -6.08
CA LEU A 251 29.78 13.08 -7.09
C LEU A 251 29.78 11.70 -6.42
N SER A 252 28.77 10.87 -6.69
CA SER A 252 28.71 9.49 -6.18
C SER A 252 29.95 8.68 -6.56
N GLN A 253 30.38 7.75 -5.69
CA GLN A 253 31.48 6.81 -5.96
C GLN A 253 31.26 5.97 -7.23
N SER A 254 30.01 5.78 -7.64
CA SER A 254 29.61 5.03 -8.84
C SER A 254 29.73 5.82 -10.16
N SER A 255 29.90 7.14 -10.10
CA SER A 255 29.62 8.05 -11.21
C SER A 255 30.88 8.64 -11.83
N GLY A 256 30.91 8.74 -13.17
CA GLY A 256 32.02 9.31 -13.93
C GLY A 256 32.20 10.82 -13.71
N SER A 257 33.44 11.29 -13.87
CA SER A 257 33.84 12.69 -13.68
C SER A 257 33.16 13.64 -14.66
N GLN A 258 32.77 14.81 -14.14
CA GLN A 258 31.97 15.80 -14.85
C GLN A 258 31.97 17.15 -14.13
N ALA A 259 31.51 18.19 -14.81
CA ALA A 259 31.26 19.49 -14.21
C ALA A 259 29.84 19.57 -13.62
N ILE A 260 29.63 20.51 -12.70
CA ILE A 260 28.33 21.14 -12.44
C ILE A 260 28.51 22.65 -12.64
N ALA A 261 27.57 23.28 -13.33
CA ALA A 261 27.58 24.72 -13.57
C ALA A 261 26.44 25.41 -12.80
N PHE A 262 26.70 26.64 -12.37
CA PHE A 262 25.87 27.44 -11.50
C PHE A 262 25.67 28.85 -12.09
N ASP A 263 24.49 29.40 -11.87
CA ASP A 263 24.11 30.73 -12.35
C ASP A 263 23.05 31.36 -11.41
N ASP A 264 22.77 32.67 -11.54
CA ASP A 264 21.81 33.43 -10.71
C ASP A 264 21.92 33.14 -9.19
N LEU A 265 23.14 33.08 -8.66
CA LEU A 265 23.36 32.87 -7.23
C LEU A 265 22.99 34.16 -6.47
N ALA A 266 21.99 34.11 -5.60
CA ALA A 266 21.58 35.26 -4.80
C ALA A 266 21.29 34.89 -3.34
N VAL A 267 21.51 35.85 -2.43
CA VAL A 267 21.15 35.78 -1.01
C VAL A 267 20.34 37.03 -0.65
N ARG A 268 19.16 36.85 -0.05
CA ARG A 268 18.19 37.91 0.27
C ARG A 268 17.85 37.88 1.78
N PRO A 269 17.63 39.04 2.43
CA PRO A 269 17.00 39.09 3.74
C PRO A 269 15.53 38.65 3.62
N LEU A 270 14.99 38.06 4.67
CA LEU A 270 13.54 37.83 4.81
C LEU A 270 12.94 38.79 5.83
N SER A 271 11.67 39.14 5.62
CA SER A 271 10.90 39.97 6.53
C SER A 271 9.42 39.58 6.46
N ALA A 272 8.69 39.76 7.55
CA ALA A 272 7.25 39.55 7.57
C ALA A 272 6.55 40.53 6.61
N SER A 273 5.58 40.03 5.85
CA SER A 273 4.74 40.85 4.98
C SER A 273 3.94 41.86 5.82
N PRO A 274 3.80 43.13 5.39
CA PRO A 274 2.96 44.09 6.08
C PRO A 274 1.49 43.65 6.01
N ALA A 275 0.79 43.68 7.15
CA ALA A 275 -0.62 43.30 7.22
C ALA A 275 -1.48 44.24 6.35
N PRO A 276 -2.51 43.71 5.66
CA PRO A 276 -3.40 44.54 4.85
C PRO A 276 -4.16 45.55 5.72
N ALA A 277 -4.31 46.77 5.23
CA ALA A 277 -4.99 47.85 5.94
C ALA A 277 -6.49 47.50 6.16
N PRO A 278 -7.08 47.84 7.31
CA PRO A 278 -8.46 47.48 7.63
C PRO A 278 -9.46 48.27 6.76
N THR A 279 -10.36 47.55 6.09
CA THR A 279 -11.52 48.14 5.42
C THR A 279 -12.53 48.63 6.48
N PRO A 280 -13.05 49.88 6.40
CA PRO A 280 -14.00 50.40 7.38
C PRO A 280 -15.34 49.67 7.32
N ALA A 281 -15.90 49.33 8.48
CA ALA A 281 -17.16 48.61 8.62
C ALA A 281 -18.39 49.53 8.59
N PRO A 282 -19.55 49.10 8.05
CA PRO A 282 -20.80 49.84 8.17
C PRO A 282 -21.28 49.92 9.63
N THR A 283 -21.85 51.07 10.01
CA THR A 283 -22.43 51.28 11.35
C THR A 283 -23.85 50.72 11.46
N THR A 284 -24.18 50.08 12.57
CA THR A 284 -25.53 49.63 12.94
C THR A 284 -25.66 49.66 14.47
N PRO A 285 -26.84 49.93 15.07
CA PRO A 285 -26.94 50.36 16.48
C PRO A 285 -26.63 49.32 17.58
N ALA A 286 -26.62 49.83 18.82
CA ALA A 286 -26.18 49.15 20.05
C ALA A 286 -26.95 47.86 20.42
N PRO A 287 -26.32 46.93 21.17
CA PRO A 287 -26.84 45.57 21.37
C PRO A 287 -27.93 45.45 22.44
N ALA A 288 -28.85 44.50 22.23
CA ALA A 288 -29.71 43.94 23.26
C ALA A 288 -28.94 42.93 24.14
N PRO A 289 -29.43 42.55 25.33
CA PRO A 289 -28.74 41.62 26.23
C PRO A 289 -28.45 40.26 25.58
N ALA A 290 -27.25 39.73 25.83
CA ALA A 290 -26.79 38.49 25.21
C ALA A 290 -27.61 37.27 25.68
N PRO A 291 -28.14 36.44 24.76
CA PRO A 291 -28.65 35.11 25.09
C PRO A 291 -27.53 34.24 25.69
N ALA A 292 -27.91 33.29 26.55
CA ALA A 292 -26.99 32.28 27.08
C ALA A 292 -26.30 31.50 25.92
N PRO A 293 -25.04 31.06 26.09
CA PRO A 293 -24.31 30.37 25.04
C PRO A 293 -25.09 29.14 24.55
N ALA A 294 -25.33 29.08 23.25
CA ALA A 294 -26.02 27.96 22.63
C ALA A 294 -25.28 26.65 22.95
N PRO A 295 -26.00 25.56 23.31
CA PRO A 295 -25.36 24.29 23.58
C PRO A 295 -24.58 23.81 22.35
N ALA A 296 -23.46 23.13 22.59
CA ALA A 296 -22.68 22.51 21.52
C ALA A 296 -23.60 21.63 20.65
N PRO A 297 -23.39 21.55 19.32
CA PRO A 297 -24.24 20.79 18.42
C PRO A 297 -24.49 19.38 18.96
N ALA A 298 -25.77 19.01 19.08
CA ALA A 298 -26.15 17.71 19.61
C ALA A 298 -25.43 16.60 18.81
N PRO A 299 -24.93 15.53 19.46
CA PRO A 299 -24.27 14.44 18.75
C PRO A 299 -25.19 13.92 17.65
N ALA A 300 -24.70 13.88 16.42
CA ALA A 300 -25.46 13.35 15.30
C ALA A 300 -25.79 11.89 15.59
N THR A 301 -27.05 11.62 15.96
CA THR A 301 -27.55 10.27 16.25
C THR A 301 -27.32 9.42 15.02
N GLY A 302 -26.39 8.45 15.14
CA GLY A 302 -25.66 7.82 14.03
C GLY A 302 -26.46 7.75 12.74
N SER A 303 -26.17 8.65 11.80
CA SER A 303 -26.87 8.73 10.53
C SER A 303 -26.78 7.41 9.80
N GLY A 304 -27.91 6.94 9.26
CA GLY A 304 -27.96 5.87 8.26
C GLY A 304 -27.37 6.35 6.94
N ASP A 305 -26.08 6.65 6.96
CA ASP A 305 -25.28 7.10 5.83
C ASP A 305 -25.27 5.98 4.78
N ALA A 306 -25.99 6.20 3.69
CA ALA A 306 -26.15 5.23 2.61
C ALA A 306 -24.81 4.84 1.97
N GLU A 307 -23.77 5.68 2.12
CA GLU A 307 -22.41 5.37 1.67
C GLU A 307 -21.74 4.30 2.54
N GLN A 308 -22.16 4.11 3.79
CA GLN A 308 -21.67 3.07 4.69
C GLN A 308 -22.38 1.72 4.51
N ALA A 309 -23.55 1.72 3.86
CA ALA A 309 -24.37 0.53 3.73
C ALA A 309 -23.67 -0.52 2.84
N VAL A 310 -23.47 -1.72 3.41
CA VAL A 310 -23.03 -2.92 2.71
C VAL A 310 -23.96 -4.05 3.15
N ALA A 311 -24.78 -4.56 2.23
CA ALA A 311 -25.81 -5.53 2.57
C ALA A 311 -25.20 -6.91 2.88
N LEU A 312 -25.52 -7.48 4.05
CA LEU A 312 -25.15 -8.86 4.39
C LEU A 312 -25.92 -9.90 3.56
N GLY A 313 -27.16 -9.60 3.16
CA GLY A 313 -28.01 -10.53 2.41
C GLY A 313 -28.29 -11.79 3.23
N ASP A 314 -28.01 -12.96 2.65
CA ASP A 314 -28.20 -14.26 3.31
C ASP A 314 -27.08 -14.63 4.32
N ALA A 315 -26.07 -13.77 4.52
CA ALA A 315 -24.95 -14.02 5.43
C ALA A 315 -25.31 -13.81 6.91
N ARG A 316 -24.55 -14.45 7.80
CA ARG A 316 -24.64 -14.31 9.26
C ARG A 316 -24.40 -12.87 9.73
N SER A 317 -25.14 -12.48 10.76
CA SER A 317 -24.92 -11.25 11.52
C SER A 317 -23.61 -11.29 12.31
N GLY A 318 -22.94 -10.14 12.45
CA GLY A 318 -21.74 -9.97 13.30
C GLY A 318 -20.45 -9.69 12.53
N SER A 319 -20.45 -10.00 11.22
CA SER A 319 -19.44 -9.60 10.24
C SER A 319 -19.48 -8.10 9.93
N GLY A 320 -18.30 -7.50 9.73
CA GLY A 320 -18.13 -6.09 9.35
C GLY A 320 -17.90 -5.16 10.54
N SER A 321 -17.55 -3.92 10.22
CA SER A 321 -17.42 -2.84 11.19
C SER A 321 -18.78 -2.42 11.76
N ALA A 322 -18.81 -2.04 13.03
CA ALA A 322 -19.91 -1.21 13.53
C ALA A 322 -20.05 0.07 12.67
N PRO A 323 -21.25 0.64 12.46
CA PRO A 323 -21.44 1.88 11.70
C PRO A 323 -20.55 3.02 12.22
N ILE A 324 -19.99 3.85 11.33
CA ILE A 324 -19.04 4.88 11.73
C ILE A 324 -19.78 5.98 12.52
N GLY A 325 -19.30 6.24 13.74
CA GLY A 325 -20.00 7.05 14.76
C GLY A 325 -20.90 6.26 15.73
N SER A 326 -21.08 4.95 15.56
CA SER A 326 -21.76 4.11 16.56
C SER A 326 -20.84 3.68 17.72
N THR A 327 -19.53 3.58 17.49
CA THR A 327 -18.56 3.12 18.51
C THR A 327 -18.44 4.10 19.68
N ARG A 328 -18.16 3.57 20.89
CA ARG A 328 -18.11 4.31 22.16
C ARG A 328 -16.81 4.03 22.93
N TYR A 329 -15.66 4.25 22.28
CA TYR A 329 -14.36 4.07 22.94
C TYR A 329 -14.14 5.09 24.07
N ALA A 330 -13.64 4.62 25.20
CA ALA A 330 -13.22 5.50 26.28
C ALA A 330 -12.13 6.48 25.80
N VAL A 331 -12.15 7.69 26.32
CA VAL A 331 -11.15 8.75 26.06
C VAL A 331 -10.09 8.69 27.17
N PRO A 332 -8.83 8.33 26.88
CA PRO A 332 -7.79 8.30 27.91
C PRO A 332 -7.44 9.71 28.39
N ALA A 333 -7.11 9.85 29.68
CA ALA A 333 -6.70 11.13 30.28
C ALA A 333 -5.41 11.74 29.65
N ASN A 334 -4.64 10.93 28.90
CA ASN A 334 -3.44 11.36 28.16
C ASN A 334 -3.69 11.54 26.65
N ALA A 335 -4.95 11.61 26.20
CA ALA A 335 -5.32 11.74 24.79
C ALA A 335 -4.82 13.05 24.15
N VAL A 336 -4.59 13.00 22.84
CA VAL A 336 -4.37 14.16 21.96
C VAL A 336 -5.59 14.30 21.04
N PHE A 337 -6.19 15.48 20.97
CA PHE A 337 -7.44 15.72 20.26
C PHE A 337 -7.22 16.38 18.91
N VAL A 338 -8.00 15.95 17.92
CA VAL A 338 -8.01 16.47 16.54
C VAL A 338 -9.43 16.84 16.15
N ALA A 339 -9.65 17.99 15.51
CA ALA A 339 -10.97 18.44 15.06
C ALA A 339 -10.87 19.21 13.73
N PRO A 340 -11.88 19.19 12.84
CA PRO A 340 -11.80 19.89 11.55
C PRO A 340 -11.70 21.42 11.68
N ASN A 341 -12.11 21.96 12.84
CA ASN A 341 -11.97 23.36 13.23
C ASN A 341 -10.85 23.60 14.27
N GLY A 342 -9.93 22.65 14.42
CA GLY A 342 -8.73 22.80 15.25
C GLY A 342 -7.65 23.65 14.57
N ALA A 343 -6.48 23.79 15.21
CA ALA A 343 -5.35 24.52 14.65
C ALA A 343 -4.02 23.77 14.85
N ASN A 344 -3.13 23.80 13.85
CA ASN A 344 -1.88 23.02 13.90
C ASN A 344 -0.83 23.53 14.92
N GLY A 345 -1.04 24.73 15.46
CA GLY A 345 -0.30 25.28 16.61
C GLY A 345 -1.01 25.12 17.96
N ALA A 346 -2.18 24.47 18.02
CA ALA A 346 -2.92 24.27 19.27
C ALA A 346 -2.27 23.21 20.18
N ALA A 347 -2.68 23.19 21.44
CA ALA A 347 -2.11 22.29 22.46
C ALA A 347 -2.51 20.80 22.30
N GLY A 348 -3.45 20.48 21.42
CA GLY A 348 -3.98 19.13 21.25
C GLY A 348 -4.87 18.66 22.40
N THR A 349 -5.46 19.58 23.17
CA THR A 349 -6.44 19.27 24.23
C THR A 349 -7.85 19.30 23.66
N GLN A 350 -8.85 18.78 24.39
CA GLN A 350 -10.25 18.79 23.92
C GLN A 350 -10.79 20.21 23.67
N ALA A 351 -10.28 21.21 24.40
CA ALA A 351 -10.64 22.62 24.24
C ALA A 351 -9.78 23.36 23.20
N ALA A 352 -8.61 22.82 22.84
CA ALA A 352 -7.70 23.38 21.84
C ALA A 352 -7.12 22.25 20.95
N PRO A 353 -7.95 21.62 20.08
CA PRO A 353 -7.55 20.47 19.28
C PRO A 353 -6.67 20.87 18.09
N LEU A 354 -5.89 19.90 17.60
CA LEU A 354 -5.11 20.02 16.36
C LEU A 354 -6.03 19.91 15.13
N ALA A 355 -5.60 20.45 13.98
CA ALA A 355 -6.45 20.45 12.77
C ALA A 355 -6.41 19.12 11.99
N SER A 356 -5.27 18.42 11.96
CA SER A 356 -5.10 17.16 11.21
C SER A 356 -4.62 15.99 12.08
N ILE A 357 -4.94 14.78 11.64
CA ILE A 357 -4.55 13.52 12.28
C ILE A 357 -3.04 13.33 12.17
N GLN A 358 -2.42 13.64 11.02
CA GLN A 358 -0.97 13.58 10.86
C GLN A 358 -0.25 14.49 11.85
N ARG A 359 -0.75 15.72 12.08
CA ARG A 359 -0.15 16.64 13.06
C ARG A 359 -0.18 16.08 14.48
N ALA A 360 -1.24 15.35 14.85
CA ALA A 360 -1.31 14.64 16.13
C ALA A 360 -0.38 13.41 16.16
N VAL A 361 -0.22 12.69 15.05
CA VAL A 361 0.75 11.57 14.92
C VAL A 361 2.18 12.07 15.08
N ASP A 362 2.53 13.23 14.51
CA ASP A 362 3.88 13.81 14.56
C ASP A 362 4.23 14.36 15.94
N THR A 363 3.29 15.04 16.61
CA THR A 363 3.49 15.63 17.95
C THR A 363 3.36 14.61 19.09
N SER A 364 2.60 13.51 18.91
CA SER A 364 2.43 12.50 19.94
C SER A 364 3.71 11.67 20.19
N PRO A 365 4.17 11.48 21.43
CA PRO A 365 5.09 10.39 21.77
C PRO A 365 4.39 9.01 21.64
N SER A 366 5.21 7.96 21.60
CA SER A 366 4.71 6.56 21.62
C SER A 366 3.85 6.29 22.86
N GLY A 367 2.86 5.40 22.74
CA GLY A 367 1.89 5.06 23.80
C GLY A 367 0.71 6.04 23.94
N ARG A 368 0.55 7.00 23.03
CA ARG A 368 -0.57 7.96 23.04
C ARG A 368 -1.78 7.48 22.25
N THR A 369 -2.95 7.99 22.66
CA THR A 369 -4.20 7.87 21.91
C THR A 369 -4.55 9.21 21.28
N ILE A 370 -4.78 9.19 19.97
CA ILE A 370 -5.28 10.31 19.18
C ILE A 370 -6.79 10.13 19.07
N VAL A 371 -7.53 11.11 19.57
CA VAL A 371 -9.00 11.11 19.63
C VAL A 371 -9.51 12.15 18.63
N VAL A 372 -10.10 11.65 17.54
CA VAL A 372 -10.53 12.46 16.40
C VAL A 372 -12.01 12.83 16.56
N ARG A 373 -12.34 14.11 16.45
CA ARG A 373 -13.72 14.62 16.52
C ARG A 373 -14.45 14.40 15.20
N ALA A 374 -15.78 14.49 15.23
CA ALA A 374 -16.65 14.29 14.08
C ALA A 374 -16.21 15.12 12.87
N GLY A 375 -16.11 14.48 11.69
CA GLY A 375 -15.80 15.18 10.44
C GLY A 375 -15.16 14.31 9.36
N THR A 376 -14.88 14.98 8.24
CA THR A 376 -14.17 14.41 7.09
C THR A 376 -12.80 15.08 6.95
N TYR A 377 -11.76 14.27 6.88
CA TYR A 377 -10.35 14.65 6.86
C TYR A 377 -9.75 14.27 5.51
N HIS A 378 -9.36 15.28 4.74
CA HIS A 378 -8.69 15.10 3.45
C HIS A 378 -7.17 15.11 3.65
N GLU A 379 -6.61 14.00 4.11
CA GLU A 379 -5.18 13.85 4.39
C GLU A 379 -4.68 12.42 4.13
N SER A 380 -3.35 12.25 4.09
CA SER A 380 -2.67 10.95 4.03
C SER A 380 -1.87 10.74 5.32
N VAL A 381 -2.30 9.80 6.16
CA VAL A 381 -1.72 9.57 7.49
C VAL A 381 -0.62 8.51 7.43
N THR A 382 0.55 8.79 8.02
CA THR A 382 1.62 7.81 8.24
C THR A 382 2.01 7.75 9.71
N ILE A 383 1.75 6.62 10.38
CA ILE A 383 2.28 6.34 11.72
C ILE A 383 3.75 5.89 11.55
N PRO A 384 4.75 6.67 12.00
CA PRO A 384 6.16 6.41 11.72
C PRO A 384 6.75 5.29 12.60
N LYS A 385 7.92 4.77 12.18
CA LYS A 385 8.64 3.75 12.95
C LYS A 385 9.00 4.27 14.34
N GLY A 386 8.76 3.43 15.36
CA GLY A 386 9.05 3.73 16.77
C GLY A 386 7.90 4.39 17.54
N LYS A 387 6.76 4.71 16.90
CA LYS A 387 5.56 5.20 17.58
C LYS A 387 4.45 4.15 17.57
N ALA A 388 4.20 3.50 18.70
CA ALA A 388 2.99 2.71 18.92
C ALA A 388 1.86 3.69 19.30
N LEU A 389 0.91 3.95 18.40
CA LEU A 389 -0.17 4.91 18.63
C LEU A 389 -1.53 4.23 18.53
N THR A 390 -2.52 4.74 19.28
CA THR A 390 -3.94 4.44 19.02
C THR A 390 -4.58 5.60 18.29
N ILE A 391 -5.27 5.36 17.17
CA ILE A 391 -6.15 6.35 16.52
C ILE A 391 -7.60 5.85 16.68
N GLN A 392 -8.48 6.70 17.22
CA GLN A 392 -9.89 6.40 17.43
C GLN A 392 -10.77 7.65 17.28
N PRO A 393 -12.08 7.51 16.97
CA PRO A 393 -13.01 8.61 17.12
C PRO A 393 -13.20 9.00 18.59
N TYR A 394 -13.72 10.20 18.82
CA TYR A 394 -14.40 10.56 20.07
C TYR A 394 -15.66 9.69 20.21
N PRO A 395 -16.02 9.20 21.41
CA PRO A 395 -17.13 8.27 21.60
C PRO A 395 -18.45 8.82 21.03
N GLY A 396 -18.94 8.19 19.97
CA GLY A 396 -20.17 8.54 19.28
C GLY A 396 -20.06 9.54 18.15
N GLU A 397 -18.86 9.85 17.67
CA GLU A 397 -18.61 10.79 16.58
C GLU A 397 -18.12 10.08 15.31
N ALA A 398 -18.68 10.44 14.16
CA ALA A 398 -18.33 9.83 12.87
C ALA A 398 -17.10 10.50 12.26
N VAL A 399 -16.07 9.71 11.97
CA VAL A 399 -14.77 10.18 11.47
C VAL A 399 -14.43 9.49 10.16
N TRP A 400 -14.16 10.29 9.12
CA TRP A 400 -13.77 9.81 7.81
C TRP A 400 -12.43 10.39 7.37
N LEU A 401 -11.50 9.52 6.99
CA LEU A 401 -10.47 9.84 6.00
C LEU A 401 -11.10 9.69 4.61
N ASP A 402 -11.06 10.74 3.79
CA ASP A 402 -11.68 10.76 2.45
C ASP A 402 -10.67 11.35 1.46
N GLY A 403 -10.15 10.53 0.54
CA GLY A 403 -9.06 10.86 -0.40
C GLY A 403 -9.48 11.66 -1.63
N SER A 404 -10.69 12.25 -1.59
CA SER A 404 -11.25 13.06 -2.66
C SER A 404 -11.58 14.46 -2.16
N ARG A 405 -11.55 15.44 -3.07
CA ARG A 405 -12.18 16.74 -2.88
C ARG A 405 -13.46 16.90 -3.68
N LYS A 406 -14.26 17.88 -3.28
CA LYS A 406 -15.38 18.40 -4.08
C LYS A 406 -14.83 19.09 -5.33
N VAL A 407 -15.56 18.97 -6.44
CA VAL A 407 -15.29 19.70 -7.68
C VAL A 407 -16.53 20.51 -8.04
N ASP A 408 -16.41 21.84 -8.08
CA ASP A 408 -17.54 22.78 -8.26
C ASP A 408 -17.34 23.83 -9.37
N SER A 409 -16.11 24.05 -9.82
CA SER A 409 -15.80 24.91 -10.95
C SER A 409 -15.95 24.15 -12.27
N TRP A 410 -17.08 24.32 -12.95
CA TRP A 410 -17.45 23.56 -14.16
C TRP A 410 -17.76 24.46 -15.36
N VAL A 411 -17.28 24.04 -16.54
CA VAL A 411 -17.49 24.69 -17.84
C VAL A 411 -18.26 23.75 -18.77
N ALA A 412 -19.31 24.25 -19.42
CA ALA A 412 -20.09 23.47 -20.39
C ALA A 412 -19.30 23.21 -21.69
N SER A 413 -19.45 22.00 -22.25
CA SER A 413 -18.71 21.50 -23.41
C SER A 413 -19.63 20.60 -24.25
N GLY A 414 -20.61 21.20 -24.93
CA GLY A 414 -21.62 20.47 -25.70
C GLY A 414 -22.53 19.66 -24.76
N SER A 415 -22.61 18.35 -24.97
CA SER A 415 -23.33 17.40 -24.11
C SER A 415 -22.56 16.98 -22.85
N SER A 416 -21.37 17.54 -22.61
CA SER A 416 -20.50 17.22 -21.47
C SER A 416 -20.11 18.49 -20.70
N TRP A 417 -19.54 18.33 -19.51
CA TRP A 417 -18.95 19.41 -18.71
C TRP A 417 -17.49 19.10 -18.42
N TYR A 418 -16.68 20.11 -18.11
CA TYR A 418 -15.33 19.89 -17.58
C TYR A 418 -14.92 20.86 -16.48
N ALA A 419 -14.11 20.37 -15.55
CA ALA A 419 -13.41 21.19 -14.58
C ALA A 419 -12.02 21.55 -15.14
N PRO A 420 -11.66 22.84 -15.25
CA PRO A 420 -10.32 23.27 -15.68
C PRO A 420 -9.30 23.18 -14.53
N GLY A 421 -8.01 23.07 -14.87
CA GLY A 421 -6.93 22.99 -13.88
C GLY A 421 -6.85 21.66 -13.13
N TRP A 422 -7.44 20.60 -13.68
CA TRP A 422 -7.31 19.24 -13.14
C TRP A 422 -6.00 18.61 -13.59
N ALA A 423 -4.90 19.07 -13.00
CA ALA A 423 -3.53 18.57 -13.24
C ALA A 423 -3.17 17.35 -12.36
N VAL A 424 -4.17 16.63 -11.83
CA VAL A 424 -3.93 15.38 -11.09
C VAL A 424 -3.59 14.29 -12.10
N THR A 425 -2.54 13.52 -11.83
CA THR A 425 -2.14 12.37 -12.64
C THR A 425 -1.64 11.28 -11.72
N PHE A 426 -2.30 10.13 -11.80
CA PHE A 426 -1.89 8.92 -11.10
C PHE A 426 -1.09 7.99 -12.02
N ASP A 427 -0.59 6.91 -11.44
CA ASP A 427 0.16 5.89 -12.15
C ASP A 427 -0.79 4.77 -12.59
N THR A 428 -0.69 4.36 -13.86
CA THR A 428 -1.61 3.40 -14.47
C THR A 428 -0.95 2.03 -14.68
N SER A 429 0.12 1.72 -13.93
CA SER A 429 0.81 0.43 -14.03
C SER A 429 -0.15 -0.70 -13.63
N PRO A 430 -0.40 -1.69 -14.52
CA PRO A 430 -1.35 -2.77 -14.23
C PRO A 430 -0.81 -3.81 -13.25
N THR A 431 0.49 -3.79 -12.93
CA THR A 431 1.15 -4.78 -12.07
C THR A 431 1.69 -4.16 -10.77
N TYR A 432 2.14 -5.01 -9.84
CA TYR A 432 2.82 -4.56 -8.61
C TYR A 432 4.18 -3.87 -8.83
N THR A 433 4.69 -3.80 -10.07
CA THR A 433 5.93 -3.11 -10.42
C THR A 433 5.62 -1.82 -11.16
N ARG A 434 5.97 -0.68 -10.55
CA ARG A 434 5.74 0.64 -11.12
C ARG A 434 6.50 0.82 -12.44
N GLY A 435 5.80 1.25 -13.49
CA GLY A 435 6.32 1.42 -14.85
C GLY A 435 6.44 0.12 -15.66
N ALA A 436 6.05 -1.04 -15.12
CA ALA A 436 6.06 -2.30 -15.87
C ALA A 436 4.74 -2.50 -16.65
N PRO A 437 4.79 -3.05 -17.88
CA PRO A 437 3.61 -3.44 -18.63
C PRO A 437 2.91 -4.64 -17.98
N ASP A 438 1.68 -4.94 -18.44
CA ASP A 438 0.98 -6.16 -18.02
C ASP A 438 1.65 -7.44 -18.59
N GLY A 439 1.30 -8.59 -18.02
CA GLY A 439 1.65 -9.89 -18.57
C GLY A 439 0.99 -10.14 -19.94
N THR A 440 1.65 -10.90 -20.79
CA THR A 440 1.12 -11.34 -22.09
C THR A 440 0.42 -12.71 -22.04
N SER A 441 0.59 -13.45 -20.95
CA SER A 441 -0.03 -14.76 -20.73
C SER A 441 -1.55 -14.63 -20.56
N ASP A 442 -2.31 -15.32 -21.40
CA ASP A 442 -3.76 -15.21 -21.37
C ASP A 442 -4.36 -15.81 -20.09
N GLY A 443 -5.42 -15.19 -19.60
CA GLY A 443 -6.01 -15.47 -18.28
C GLY A 443 -5.12 -15.10 -17.06
N TRP A 444 -3.90 -14.58 -17.26
CA TRP A 444 -2.95 -14.24 -16.18
C TRP A 444 -2.48 -12.78 -16.17
N ARG A 445 -2.78 -12.01 -17.21
CA ARG A 445 -2.69 -10.54 -17.24
C ARG A 445 -3.65 -9.91 -16.21
N PHE A 446 -3.26 -8.83 -15.55
CA PHE A 446 -4.09 -8.14 -14.54
C PHE A 446 -5.33 -7.48 -15.14
N VAL A 447 -5.21 -6.81 -16.29
CA VAL A 447 -6.31 -6.07 -16.94
C VAL A 447 -7.07 -6.98 -17.89
N ASP A 448 -8.39 -7.07 -17.72
CA ASP A 448 -9.28 -7.67 -18.71
C ASP A 448 -9.36 -6.75 -19.94
N PRO A 449 -9.08 -7.22 -21.17
CA PRO A 449 -9.22 -6.42 -22.38
C PRO A 449 -10.61 -5.83 -22.63
N ALA A 450 -11.67 -6.36 -22.01
CA ALA A 450 -13.01 -5.76 -22.04
C ALA A 450 -13.15 -4.51 -21.12
N TYR A 451 -12.21 -4.32 -20.19
CA TYR A 451 -12.17 -3.23 -19.22
C TYR A 451 -10.78 -2.56 -19.21
N PRO A 452 -10.31 -2.00 -20.35
CA PRO A 452 -8.93 -1.51 -20.49
C PRO A 452 -8.57 -0.35 -19.54
N MET A 453 -9.57 0.35 -19.00
CA MET A 453 -9.36 1.41 -18.00
C MET A 453 -9.09 0.88 -16.58
N ALA A 454 -9.19 -0.44 -16.31
CA ALA A 454 -9.17 -0.95 -14.94
C ALA A 454 -7.94 -0.53 -14.12
N ALA A 455 -6.76 -0.45 -14.76
CA ALA A 455 -5.52 -0.02 -14.10
C ALA A 455 -5.39 1.51 -13.90
N HIS A 456 -6.33 2.32 -14.37
CA HIS A 456 -6.36 3.76 -14.14
C HIS A 456 -7.10 4.04 -12.81
N PRO A 457 -6.44 4.66 -11.81
CA PRO A 457 -7.03 4.79 -10.48
C PRO A 457 -7.78 6.12 -10.26
N ASP A 458 -8.05 6.90 -11.31
CA ASP A 458 -8.92 8.07 -11.21
C ASP A 458 -10.34 7.64 -10.82
N GLN A 459 -11.05 8.42 -10.01
CA GLN A 459 -12.44 8.11 -9.62
C GLN A 459 -13.24 9.39 -9.47
N VAL A 460 -14.52 9.36 -9.88
CA VAL A 460 -15.48 10.46 -9.75
C VAL A 460 -16.79 9.94 -9.17
N TRP A 461 -17.41 10.69 -8.26
CA TRP A 461 -18.75 10.41 -7.73
C TRP A 461 -19.70 11.58 -7.95
N PHE A 462 -20.95 11.25 -8.26
CA PHE A 462 -22.10 12.15 -8.27
C PHE A 462 -22.97 11.79 -7.05
N GLY A 463 -22.85 12.56 -5.97
CA GLY A 463 -23.32 12.14 -4.65
C GLY A 463 -22.59 10.88 -4.19
N THR A 464 -23.32 9.79 -3.99
CA THR A 464 -22.77 8.45 -3.70
C THR A 464 -22.50 7.62 -4.96
N GLY A 465 -22.98 8.02 -6.14
CA GLY A 465 -22.88 7.24 -7.37
C GLY A 465 -21.54 7.40 -8.08
N ALA A 466 -20.69 6.38 -8.02
CA ALA A 466 -19.45 6.31 -8.80
C ALA A 466 -19.75 6.40 -10.32
N GLN A 467 -18.93 7.15 -11.05
CA GLN A 467 -18.98 7.28 -12.51
C GLN A 467 -17.89 6.40 -13.13
N LYS A 468 -18.13 5.86 -14.33
CA LYS A 468 -17.15 4.99 -15.03
C LYS A 468 -16.12 5.81 -15.82
N GLN A 469 -14.83 5.50 -15.68
CA GLN A 469 -13.80 6.12 -16.51
C GLN A 469 -13.86 5.59 -17.96
N VAL A 470 -13.62 6.47 -18.93
CA VAL A 470 -13.50 6.11 -20.36
C VAL A 470 -12.18 6.62 -20.94
N ALA A 471 -11.71 5.98 -22.01
CA ALA A 471 -10.39 6.22 -22.61
C ALA A 471 -10.29 7.51 -23.45
N SER A 472 -11.41 8.19 -23.74
CA SER A 472 -11.42 9.39 -24.58
C SER A 472 -12.56 10.34 -24.25
N ARG A 473 -12.34 11.64 -24.53
CA ARG A 473 -13.38 12.68 -24.47
C ARG A 473 -14.62 12.38 -25.33
N SER A 474 -14.45 11.66 -26.45
CA SER A 474 -15.56 11.27 -27.34
C SER A 474 -16.46 10.16 -26.77
N ALA A 475 -16.02 9.46 -25.72
CA ALA A 475 -16.80 8.44 -25.00
C ALA A 475 -17.48 8.99 -23.73
N VAL A 476 -17.39 10.31 -23.49
CA VAL A 476 -18.01 10.96 -22.32
C VAL A 476 -19.52 11.12 -22.54
N VAL A 477 -20.30 10.42 -21.73
CA VAL A 477 -21.77 10.34 -21.75
C VAL A 477 -22.29 10.32 -20.29
N PRO A 478 -23.59 10.55 -20.03
CA PRO A 478 -24.12 10.44 -18.67
C PRO A 478 -23.73 9.12 -17.99
N GLY A 479 -23.19 9.21 -16.77
CA GLY A 479 -22.59 8.10 -16.02
C GLY A 479 -21.09 7.87 -16.25
N THR A 480 -20.42 8.61 -17.15
CA THR A 480 -18.98 8.46 -17.43
C THR A 480 -18.16 9.75 -17.28
N PHE A 481 -16.84 9.58 -17.11
CA PHE A 481 -15.86 10.66 -17.00
C PHE A 481 -14.55 10.35 -17.74
N PHE A 482 -13.78 11.39 -18.09
CA PHE A 482 -12.48 11.29 -18.77
C PHE A 482 -11.49 12.30 -18.18
N VAL A 483 -10.23 11.88 -18.00
CA VAL A 483 -9.15 12.75 -17.53
C VAL A 483 -8.24 13.11 -18.72
N ASP A 484 -8.24 14.38 -19.07
CA ASP A 484 -7.49 14.96 -20.19
C ASP A 484 -6.19 15.57 -19.65
N THR A 485 -5.21 14.71 -19.36
CA THR A 485 -3.89 15.07 -18.81
C THR A 485 -3.04 15.90 -19.78
N ALA A 486 -3.45 16.04 -21.05
CA ALA A 486 -2.82 16.92 -22.03
C ALA A 486 -3.34 18.37 -21.96
N ALA A 487 -4.46 18.62 -21.27
CA ALA A 487 -5.11 19.93 -21.18
C ALA A 487 -5.50 20.35 -19.74
N ASP A 488 -5.09 19.59 -18.74
CA ASP A 488 -5.44 19.70 -17.31
C ASP A 488 -6.96 19.80 -17.07
N ARG A 489 -7.73 18.80 -17.54
CA ARG A 489 -9.21 18.80 -17.41
C ARG A 489 -9.79 17.46 -16.98
N LEU A 490 -10.79 17.54 -16.10
CA LEU A 490 -11.68 16.44 -15.76
C LEU A 490 -13.01 16.65 -16.49
N TYR A 491 -13.32 15.81 -17.49
CA TYR A 491 -14.61 15.83 -18.19
C TYR A 491 -15.60 14.86 -17.54
N VAL A 492 -16.88 15.26 -17.45
CA VAL A 492 -18.00 14.44 -16.97
C VAL A 492 -19.17 14.56 -17.94
N GLY A 493 -19.88 13.45 -18.19
CA GLY A 493 -21.05 13.44 -19.09
C GLY A 493 -22.39 13.67 -18.40
N SER A 494 -22.42 13.61 -17.06
CA SER A 494 -23.56 13.95 -16.22
C SER A 494 -23.53 15.45 -15.89
N ASP A 495 -24.69 16.13 -15.75
CA ASP A 495 -24.72 17.55 -15.38
C ASP A 495 -24.25 17.74 -13.92
N PRO A 496 -23.14 18.44 -13.66
CA PRO A 496 -22.52 18.55 -12.33
C PRO A 496 -23.34 19.37 -11.33
N ARG A 497 -24.47 19.94 -11.75
CA ARG A 497 -25.44 20.63 -10.88
C ARG A 497 -26.50 19.68 -10.30
N SER A 498 -26.59 18.44 -10.82
CA SER A 498 -27.56 17.43 -10.38
C SER A 498 -27.28 16.85 -8.99
N SER A 499 -26.03 16.88 -8.54
CA SER A 499 -25.58 16.40 -7.23
C SER A 499 -24.19 16.97 -6.92
N SER A 500 -23.70 16.81 -5.67
CA SER A 500 -22.32 17.18 -5.36
C SER A 500 -21.34 16.24 -6.06
N VAL A 501 -20.50 16.78 -6.96
CA VAL A 501 -19.43 16.02 -7.60
C VAL A 501 -18.18 15.99 -6.70
N ARG A 502 -17.57 14.81 -6.56
CA ARG A 502 -16.26 14.60 -5.92
C ARG A 502 -15.33 13.82 -6.86
N SER A 503 -14.02 14.01 -6.74
CA SER A 503 -13.02 13.28 -7.50
C SER A 503 -11.79 13.01 -6.63
N SER A 504 -11.21 11.81 -6.71
CA SER A 504 -10.03 11.42 -5.93
C SER A 504 -8.80 12.26 -6.32
N ASP A 505 -8.06 12.76 -5.32
CA ASP A 505 -6.80 13.47 -5.51
C ASP A 505 -5.68 13.07 -4.51
N LEU A 506 -5.94 12.12 -3.59
CA LEU A 506 -4.92 11.45 -2.77
C LEU A 506 -4.79 9.95 -3.08
N VAL A 507 -3.55 9.45 -3.06
CA VAL A 507 -3.20 8.05 -3.40
C VAL A 507 -3.45 7.07 -2.25
N THR A 508 -3.09 7.43 -1.03
CA THR A 508 -3.07 6.51 0.12
C THR A 508 -3.63 7.18 1.37
N GLY A 509 -4.53 6.50 2.09
CA GLY A 509 -5.16 7.05 3.30
C GLY A 509 -4.34 6.82 4.57
N LEU A 510 -3.78 5.62 4.74
CA LEU A 510 -3.15 5.24 6.02
C LEU A 510 -1.98 4.26 5.86
N VAL A 511 -0.79 4.64 6.32
CA VAL A 511 0.42 3.81 6.31
C VAL A 511 0.92 3.60 7.75
N ILE A 512 0.92 2.35 8.22
CA ILE A 512 1.30 2.00 9.59
C ILE A 512 2.71 1.38 9.59
N ARG A 513 3.68 2.12 10.12
CA ARG A 513 5.08 1.70 10.34
C ARG A 513 5.46 1.68 11.82
N GLY A 514 4.54 2.02 12.72
CA GLY A 514 4.69 1.91 14.18
C GLY A 514 4.18 0.58 14.72
N GLU A 515 5.09 -0.30 15.16
CA GLU A 515 4.76 -1.62 15.72
C GLU A 515 3.81 -1.49 16.92
N GLY A 516 2.83 -2.38 17.03
CA GLY A 516 1.86 -2.36 18.14
C GLY A 516 0.84 -1.22 18.10
N SER A 517 0.74 -0.47 17.00
CA SER A 517 -0.28 0.57 16.83
C SER A 517 -1.69 -0.01 16.67
N THR A 518 -2.70 0.73 17.09
CA THR A 518 -4.12 0.40 16.94
C THR A 518 -4.84 1.49 16.15
N VAL A 519 -5.68 1.13 15.18
CA VAL A 519 -6.55 2.08 14.47
C VAL A 519 -7.96 1.54 14.46
N ARG A 520 -8.92 2.34 14.95
CA ARG A 520 -10.26 1.83 15.23
C ARG A 520 -11.40 2.83 15.10
N GLY A 521 -12.59 2.35 14.75
CA GLY A 521 -13.83 3.14 14.73
C GLY A 521 -13.98 4.19 13.63
N ILE A 522 -13.03 4.29 12.71
CA ILE A 522 -12.99 5.32 11.65
C ILE A 522 -13.30 4.71 10.28
N GLY A 523 -13.81 5.54 9.38
CA GLY A 523 -13.92 5.22 7.95
C GLY A 523 -12.73 5.78 7.15
N ILE A 524 -12.38 5.09 6.06
CA ILE A 524 -11.30 5.46 5.12
C ILE A 524 -11.79 5.17 3.70
N ARG A 525 -11.91 6.17 2.83
CA ARG A 525 -12.54 6.00 1.51
C ARG A 525 -12.03 6.93 0.42
N ARG A 526 -12.41 6.64 -0.83
CA ARG A 526 -12.18 7.48 -2.03
C ARG A 526 -10.71 7.87 -2.25
N TYR A 527 -9.77 6.99 -1.94
CA TYR A 527 -8.36 7.15 -2.34
C TYR A 527 -8.09 6.47 -3.68
N ALA A 528 -7.10 6.98 -4.40
CA ALA A 528 -6.65 6.50 -5.70
C ALA A 528 -5.29 5.76 -5.65
N PRO A 529 -5.17 4.62 -4.95
CA PRO A 529 -3.95 3.83 -5.00
C PRO A 529 -3.82 3.17 -6.37
N SER A 530 -2.65 3.30 -6.98
CA SER A 530 -2.27 2.52 -8.16
C SER A 530 -2.04 1.06 -7.76
N VAL A 531 -2.10 0.09 -8.69
CA VAL A 531 -1.73 -1.32 -8.40
C VAL A 531 -0.37 -1.46 -7.69
N PRO A 532 0.73 -0.77 -8.08
CA PRO A 532 2.01 -0.85 -7.37
C PRO A 532 2.02 -0.22 -5.97
N ASP A 533 0.99 0.54 -5.56
CA ASP A 533 0.86 1.08 -4.20
C ASP A 533 0.30 0.05 -3.20
N GLN A 534 -0.26 -1.07 -3.69
CA GLN A 534 -0.67 -2.27 -2.94
C GLN A 534 -1.77 -2.10 -1.87
N GLY A 535 -2.24 -0.89 -1.57
CA GLY A 535 -3.41 -0.65 -0.71
C GLY A 535 -3.59 0.79 -0.26
N THR A 536 -4.85 1.18 -0.02
CA THR A 536 -5.25 2.44 0.63
C THR A 536 -4.81 2.49 2.08
N VAL A 537 -4.94 1.35 2.78
CA VAL A 537 -4.46 1.13 4.14
C VAL A 537 -3.34 0.11 4.09
N GLN A 538 -2.20 0.39 4.71
CA GLN A 538 -1.00 -0.43 4.59
C GLN A 538 -0.34 -0.73 5.95
N VAL A 539 -0.32 -2.00 6.35
CA VAL A 539 0.31 -2.48 7.59
C VAL A 539 1.69 -3.06 7.26
N HIS A 540 2.76 -2.34 7.60
CA HIS A 540 4.15 -2.69 7.28
C HIS A 540 4.97 -3.21 8.47
N VAL A 541 4.37 -3.38 9.65
CA VAL A 541 5.05 -3.77 10.90
C VAL A 541 4.18 -4.65 11.79
N PRO A 542 4.78 -5.45 12.70
CA PRO A 542 4.02 -6.42 13.49
C PRO A 542 3.04 -5.85 14.51
N LYS A 543 2.17 -6.74 15.02
CA LYS A 543 1.29 -6.52 16.20
C LYS A 543 0.28 -5.37 16.04
N VAL A 544 0.06 -4.89 14.82
CA VAL A 544 -0.91 -3.82 14.52
C VAL A 544 -2.33 -4.37 14.66
N THR A 545 -3.21 -3.58 15.28
CA THR A 545 -4.63 -3.91 15.44
C THR A 545 -5.51 -2.94 14.64
N ILE A 546 -6.36 -3.48 13.77
CA ILE A 546 -7.40 -2.77 13.02
C ILE A 546 -8.76 -3.26 13.51
N GLU A 547 -9.61 -2.36 14.05
CA GLU A 547 -10.80 -2.74 14.83
C GLU A 547 -12.00 -1.82 14.51
N ASN A 548 -13.14 -2.35 14.05
CA ASN A 548 -14.31 -1.50 13.70
C ASN A 548 -13.98 -0.39 12.67
N VAL A 549 -13.23 -0.73 11.60
CA VAL A 549 -12.82 0.22 10.54
C VAL A 549 -13.56 -0.09 9.24
N ALA A 550 -13.96 0.95 8.50
CA ALA A 550 -14.47 0.82 7.14
C ALA A 550 -13.41 1.29 6.12
N VAL A 551 -13.15 0.50 5.08
CA VAL A 551 -12.21 0.80 3.98
C VAL A 551 -12.93 0.62 2.65
N THR A 552 -13.47 1.69 2.07
CA THR A 552 -14.44 1.59 0.97
C THR A 552 -14.15 2.50 -0.23
N ASP A 553 -14.66 2.12 -1.41
CA ASP A 553 -14.70 3.00 -2.60
C ASP A 553 -13.32 3.48 -3.10
N ASN A 554 -12.25 2.71 -2.90
CA ASN A 554 -10.90 3.09 -3.32
C ASN A 554 -10.48 2.40 -4.63
N ALA A 555 -9.66 3.07 -5.44
CA ALA A 555 -9.50 2.74 -6.85
C ALA A 555 -8.87 1.37 -7.20
N THR A 556 -8.07 0.75 -6.33
CA THR A 556 -7.55 -0.62 -6.57
C THR A 556 -7.66 -1.51 -5.34
N ALA A 557 -6.69 -1.46 -4.43
CA ALA A 557 -6.64 -2.28 -3.23
C ALA A 557 -7.11 -1.51 -1.98
N GLY A 558 -7.98 -2.13 -1.18
CA GLY A 558 -8.44 -1.59 0.10
C GLY A 558 -7.36 -1.65 1.19
N LEU A 559 -7.17 -2.83 1.78
CA LEU A 559 -6.29 -3.05 2.94
C LEU A 559 -5.18 -4.06 2.63
N SER A 560 -3.93 -3.65 2.84
CA SER A 560 -2.71 -4.44 2.67
C SER A 560 -2.03 -4.77 4.01
N ILE A 561 -1.63 -6.02 4.19
CA ILE A 561 -0.92 -6.52 5.36
C ILE A 561 0.38 -7.20 4.91
N ALA A 562 1.52 -6.66 5.36
CA ALA A 562 2.87 -7.09 4.97
C ALA A 562 3.74 -7.49 6.18
N ALA A 563 3.13 -7.84 7.32
CA ALA A 563 3.81 -8.11 8.58
C ALA A 563 3.03 -9.05 9.51
N THR A 564 3.74 -9.64 10.47
CA THR A 564 3.24 -10.71 11.36
C THR A 564 2.40 -10.21 12.55
N ASP A 565 1.69 -11.12 13.22
CA ASP A 565 0.96 -10.87 14.47
C ASP A 565 -0.13 -9.79 14.37
N ALA A 566 -0.54 -9.43 13.15
CA ALA A 566 -1.57 -8.44 12.89
C ALA A 566 -2.95 -8.97 13.31
N LYS A 567 -3.80 -8.09 13.85
CA LYS A 567 -5.18 -8.38 14.24
C LYS A 567 -6.13 -7.49 13.46
N VAL A 568 -7.10 -8.09 12.79
CA VAL A 568 -8.11 -7.39 12.00
C VAL A 568 -9.47 -7.92 12.43
N THR A 569 -10.28 -7.10 13.10
CA THR A 569 -11.57 -7.51 13.67
C THR A 569 -12.67 -6.49 13.41
N ALA A 570 -13.86 -6.94 13.00
CA ALA A 570 -14.94 -6.05 12.59
C ALA A 570 -14.47 -5.02 11.55
N VAL A 571 -14.01 -5.46 10.38
CA VAL A 571 -13.53 -4.54 9.34
C VAL A 571 -14.35 -4.73 8.08
N THR A 572 -14.98 -3.66 7.61
CA THR A 572 -15.71 -3.63 6.34
C THR A 572 -14.73 -3.18 5.26
N VAL A 573 -14.52 -3.98 4.23
CA VAL A 573 -13.63 -3.66 3.11
C VAL A 573 -14.38 -3.89 1.81
N ALA A 574 -14.97 -2.83 1.25
CA ALA A 574 -15.99 -2.97 0.22
C ALA A 574 -15.87 -1.99 -0.95
N ARG A 575 -16.32 -2.41 -2.14
CA ARG A 575 -16.36 -1.58 -3.36
C ARG A 575 -14.99 -0.99 -3.76
N ASN A 576 -13.90 -1.72 -3.48
CA ASN A 576 -12.54 -1.35 -3.92
C ASN A 576 -12.29 -1.89 -5.34
N GLY A 577 -11.56 -1.14 -6.18
CA GLY A 577 -11.56 -1.33 -7.64
C GLY A 577 -10.92 -2.60 -8.20
N MET A 578 -10.01 -3.25 -7.45
CA MET A 578 -9.32 -4.50 -7.82
C MET A 578 -9.48 -5.58 -6.74
N LEU A 579 -9.30 -5.22 -5.48
CA LEU A 579 -9.12 -6.17 -4.38
C LEU A 579 -9.57 -5.56 -3.06
N GLY A 580 -10.39 -6.28 -2.29
CA GLY A 580 -10.69 -5.87 -0.93
C GLY A 580 -9.44 -5.89 -0.06
N MET A 581 -8.89 -7.08 0.18
CA MET A 581 -7.77 -7.30 1.11
C MET A 581 -6.61 -8.08 0.49
N ARG A 582 -5.40 -7.74 0.92
CA ARG A 582 -4.16 -8.47 0.64
C ARG A 582 -3.40 -8.77 1.92
N ALA A 583 -2.91 -9.99 2.08
CA ALA A 583 -1.93 -10.35 3.09
C ALA A 583 -0.74 -11.11 2.47
N VAL A 584 0.48 -10.72 2.82
CA VAL A 584 1.71 -11.45 2.48
C VAL A 584 2.70 -11.37 3.63
N TYR A 585 3.45 -12.46 3.90
CA TYR A 585 4.37 -12.53 5.05
C TYR A 585 3.69 -12.23 6.40
N ALA A 586 2.38 -12.47 6.48
CA ALA A 586 1.49 -12.11 7.57
C ALA A 586 1.32 -13.29 8.53
N ASP A 587 2.43 -13.83 9.03
CA ASP A 587 2.38 -14.98 9.94
C ASP A 587 1.65 -14.63 11.24
N ARG A 588 0.87 -15.54 11.80
CA ARG A 588 0.04 -15.31 13.00
C ARG A 588 -0.98 -14.18 12.85
N LEU A 589 -1.41 -13.91 11.61
CA LEU A 589 -2.55 -13.04 11.30
C LEU A 589 -3.85 -13.62 11.89
N VAL A 590 -4.56 -12.78 12.64
CA VAL A 590 -5.93 -13.07 13.13
C VAL A 590 -6.90 -12.12 12.44
N ALA A 591 -7.60 -12.64 11.43
CA ALA A 591 -8.73 -12.00 10.76
C ALA A 591 -10.05 -12.60 11.31
N THR A 592 -10.90 -11.73 11.84
CA THR A 592 -12.18 -12.10 12.49
C THR A 592 -13.28 -11.15 12.06
N ARG A 593 -14.51 -11.63 11.84
CA ARG A 593 -15.69 -10.78 11.61
C ARG A 593 -15.48 -9.71 10.53
N LEU A 594 -14.80 -10.05 9.44
CA LEU A 594 -14.63 -9.15 8.29
C LEU A 594 -15.91 -9.10 7.46
N LEU A 595 -16.15 -7.99 6.77
CA LEU A 595 -17.14 -7.89 5.70
C LEU A 595 -16.42 -7.42 4.43
N VAL A 596 -15.99 -8.36 3.61
CA VAL A 596 -15.22 -8.11 2.38
C VAL A 596 -16.17 -8.29 1.20
N ALA A 597 -16.74 -7.19 0.70
CA ALA A 597 -17.90 -7.28 -0.20
C ALA A 597 -17.85 -6.34 -1.42
N ASP A 598 -18.47 -6.77 -2.52
CA ASP A 598 -18.68 -5.95 -3.72
C ASP A 598 -17.36 -5.38 -4.34
N ASN A 599 -16.22 -6.01 -4.07
CA ASN A 599 -14.90 -5.56 -4.57
C ASN A 599 -14.61 -6.05 -6.00
N ASN A 600 -13.57 -5.46 -6.59
CA ASN A 600 -13.20 -5.47 -8.00
C ASN A 600 -14.23 -4.75 -8.89
N THR A 601 -14.55 -3.50 -8.53
CA THR A 601 -15.53 -2.66 -9.28
C THR A 601 -15.06 -2.35 -10.71
N GLU A 602 -13.75 -2.16 -10.91
CA GLU A 602 -13.16 -1.80 -12.21
C GLU A 602 -12.90 -3.01 -13.12
N ARG A 603 -13.23 -4.22 -12.65
CA ARG A 603 -13.22 -5.47 -13.44
C ARG A 603 -11.85 -5.88 -13.97
N PHE A 604 -10.84 -5.83 -13.12
CA PHE A 604 -9.60 -6.57 -13.31
C PHE A 604 -9.87 -8.07 -13.46
N ASN A 605 -8.97 -8.80 -14.11
CA ASN A 605 -9.03 -10.26 -14.18
C ASN A 605 -8.90 -10.89 -12.79
N ARG A 606 -9.65 -11.98 -12.57
CA ARG A 606 -9.63 -12.78 -11.33
C ARG A 606 -8.23 -13.28 -10.96
N ALA A 607 -7.45 -13.69 -11.95
CA ALA A 607 -6.03 -13.98 -11.79
C ALA A 607 -5.23 -12.77 -12.32
N PRO A 608 -4.09 -12.40 -11.69
CA PRO A 608 -3.39 -13.16 -10.66
C PRO A 608 -3.87 -12.92 -9.21
N VAL A 609 -4.84 -12.02 -8.96
CA VAL A 609 -5.20 -11.64 -7.57
C VAL A 609 -6.66 -11.24 -7.30
N SER A 610 -7.36 -10.62 -8.25
CA SER A 610 -8.53 -9.76 -7.99
C SER A 610 -9.74 -10.47 -7.38
N GLY A 611 -10.48 -9.75 -6.52
CA GLY A 611 -11.65 -10.26 -5.79
C GLY A 611 -11.74 -9.76 -4.34
N GLY A 612 -12.11 -10.66 -3.43
CA GLY A 612 -12.29 -10.36 -2.01
C GLY A 612 -10.97 -10.24 -1.25
N PHE A 613 -10.41 -11.36 -0.79
CA PHE A 613 -9.19 -11.40 0.02
C PHE A 613 -8.19 -12.44 -0.51
N LYS A 614 -6.97 -12.01 -0.86
CA LYS A 614 -5.84 -12.92 -1.14
C LYS A 614 -4.79 -12.90 -0.03
N VAL A 615 -4.42 -14.08 0.45
CA VAL A 615 -3.34 -14.37 1.41
C VAL A 615 -2.26 -15.17 0.69
N GLY A 616 -0.99 -14.82 0.87
CA GLY A 616 0.12 -15.67 0.40
C GLY A 616 1.35 -15.64 1.31
N ARG A 617 2.25 -16.61 1.14
CA ARG A 617 3.55 -16.73 1.86
C ARG A 617 3.44 -16.42 3.35
N SER A 618 2.51 -17.07 4.06
CA SER A 618 2.15 -16.74 5.44
C SER A 618 1.87 -18.01 6.26
N ARG A 619 2.26 -18.03 7.54
CA ARG A 619 2.12 -19.20 8.43
C ARG A 619 1.20 -18.94 9.63
N THR A 620 0.40 -19.91 10.05
CA THR A 620 -0.51 -19.78 11.22
C THR A 620 -1.53 -18.66 11.00
N VAL A 621 -2.33 -18.75 9.93
CA VAL A 621 -3.30 -17.71 9.55
C VAL A 621 -4.72 -18.11 9.96
N GLN A 622 -5.46 -17.20 10.59
CA GLN A 622 -6.85 -17.42 10.97
C GLN A 622 -7.75 -16.44 10.24
N VAL A 623 -8.77 -16.95 9.53
CA VAL A 623 -9.83 -16.17 8.88
C VAL A 623 -11.16 -16.77 9.36
N THR A 624 -11.88 -16.00 10.18
CA THR A 624 -12.99 -16.55 10.99
C THR A 624 -14.18 -15.61 11.09
N ASP A 625 -15.38 -16.18 11.25
CA ASP A 625 -16.65 -15.46 11.47
C ASP A 625 -16.95 -14.36 10.45
N SER A 626 -16.41 -14.47 9.22
CA SER A 626 -16.33 -13.36 8.25
C SER A 626 -17.18 -13.59 7.00
N ALA A 627 -17.72 -12.50 6.44
CA ALA A 627 -18.54 -12.50 5.23
C ALA A 627 -17.74 -12.01 4.00
N PHE A 628 -17.74 -12.80 2.93
CA PHE A 628 -17.07 -12.54 1.65
C PHE A 628 -18.13 -12.54 0.53
N LEU A 629 -18.70 -11.37 0.22
CA LEU A 629 -19.97 -11.27 -0.51
C LEU A 629 -19.82 -10.60 -1.88
N ARG A 630 -20.37 -11.19 -2.95
CA ARG A 630 -20.56 -10.55 -4.28
C ARG A 630 -19.29 -9.99 -4.93
N ASN A 631 -18.11 -10.39 -4.48
CA ASN A 631 -16.84 -9.93 -5.03
C ASN A 631 -16.67 -10.45 -6.48
N VAL A 632 -16.20 -9.58 -7.38
CA VAL A 632 -15.92 -9.98 -8.76
C VAL A 632 -14.53 -10.63 -8.81
N GLY A 633 -14.49 -11.95 -8.67
CA GLY A 633 -13.25 -12.71 -8.56
C GLY A 633 -13.36 -13.80 -7.48
N ASN A 634 -12.23 -14.25 -6.93
CA ASN A 634 -12.27 -15.23 -5.84
C ASN A 634 -12.73 -14.54 -4.53
N GLY A 635 -13.49 -15.25 -3.70
CA GLY A 635 -13.94 -14.74 -2.40
C GLY A 635 -12.80 -14.65 -1.40
N LEU A 636 -12.23 -15.81 -1.05
CA LEU A 636 -11.09 -15.95 -0.14
C LEU A 636 -10.06 -16.91 -0.76
N TRP A 637 -8.83 -16.45 -0.96
CA TRP A 637 -7.79 -17.18 -1.70
C TRP A 637 -6.49 -17.24 -0.90
N PHE A 638 -6.07 -18.44 -0.52
CA PHE A 638 -4.75 -18.74 0.00
C PHE A 638 -3.91 -19.31 -1.15
N ASP A 639 -2.75 -18.72 -1.42
CA ASP A 639 -1.88 -19.06 -2.55
C ASP A 639 -0.39 -18.94 -2.16
N GLU A 640 0.52 -19.41 -3.01
CA GLU A 640 1.95 -19.12 -2.88
C GLU A 640 2.53 -19.46 -1.49
N SER A 641 2.50 -20.73 -1.09
CA SER A 641 3.07 -21.23 0.17
C SER A 641 2.47 -20.62 1.45
N VAL A 642 1.16 -20.77 1.64
CA VAL A 642 0.53 -20.65 2.98
C VAL A 642 0.66 -21.98 3.75
N TYR A 643 0.76 -21.90 5.08
CA TYR A 643 0.82 -23.06 5.98
C TYR A 643 0.06 -22.81 7.29
N ASP A 644 -0.59 -23.83 7.87
CA ASP A 644 -1.37 -23.74 9.13
C ASP A 644 -2.48 -22.68 9.01
N GLY A 645 -3.46 -22.95 8.16
CA GLY A 645 -4.60 -22.08 7.89
C GLY A 645 -5.87 -22.54 8.59
N ARG A 646 -6.56 -21.64 9.29
CA ARG A 646 -7.88 -21.88 9.89
C ARG A 646 -8.92 -21.00 9.20
N VAL A 647 -9.87 -21.65 8.54
CA VAL A 647 -10.95 -21.01 7.78
C VAL A 647 -12.26 -21.51 8.39
N VAL A 648 -12.73 -20.83 9.44
CA VAL A 648 -13.83 -21.33 10.29
C VAL A 648 -14.99 -20.33 10.39
N GLY A 649 -16.22 -20.77 10.15
CA GLY A 649 -17.42 -19.95 10.37
C GLY A 649 -17.62 -18.79 9.37
N ASN A 650 -17.03 -18.87 8.18
CA ASN A 650 -17.13 -17.80 7.17
C ASN A 650 -18.28 -18.03 6.18
N ASP A 651 -18.83 -16.94 5.65
CA ASP A 651 -19.89 -16.97 4.65
C ASP A 651 -19.39 -16.40 3.32
N VAL A 652 -19.24 -17.25 2.31
CA VAL A 652 -18.61 -16.92 1.02
C VAL A 652 -19.63 -17.08 -0.11
N ILE A 653 -20.18 -15.96 -0.54
CA ILE A 653 -21.55 -15.87 -1.06
C ILE A 653 -21.61 -15.00 -2.32
N ASP A 654 -22.27 -15.51 -3.37
CA ASP A 654 -22.57 -14.79 -4.62
C ASP A 654 -21.35 -14.23 -5.40
N GLY A 655 -20.16 -14.78 -5.19
CA GLY A 655 -18.93 -14.37 -5.91
C GLY A 655 -18.87 -14.87 -7.36
N THR A 656 -18.25 -14.08 -8.27
CA THR A 656 -18.15 -14.46 -9.69
C THR A 656 -17.00 -15.43 -10.02
N GLY A 657 -16.09 -15.66 -9.06
CA GLY A 657 -15.03 -16.66 -9.14
C GLY A 657 -15.33 -17.87 -8.28
N ARG A 658 -14.28 -18.40 -7.65
CA ARG A 658 -14.38 -19.50 -6.66
C ARG A 658 -14.69 -18.91 -5.29
N GLY A 659 -15.35 -19.68 -4.42
CA GLY A 659 -15.63 -19.26 -3.06
C GLY A 659 -14.33 -19.19 -2.23
N ILE A 660 -13.91 -20.34 -1.73
CA ILE A 660 -12.65 -20.52 -1.01
C ILE A 660 -11.66 -21.25 -1.93
N VAL A 661 -10.42 -20.76 -2.01
CA VAL A 661 -9.33 -21.38 -2.74
C VAL A 661 -8.16 -21.62 -1.82
N LEU A 662 -7.72 -22.87 -1.73
CA LEU A 662 -6.42 -23.25 -1.17
C LEU A 662 -5.54 -23.67 -2.35
N GLU A 663 -4.47 -22.93 -2.63
CA GLU A 663 -3.58 -23.14 -3.78
C GLU A 663 -2.11 -23.13 -3.34
N LEU A 664 -1.30 -24.06 -3.87
CA LEU A 664 0.16 -24.11 -3.62
C LEU A 664 0.56 -24.02 -2.14
N SER A 665 -0.22 -24.64 -1.25
CA SER A 665 -0.15 -24.45 0.20
C SER A 665 -0.25 -25.80 0.94
N ALA A 666 -0.27 -25.81 2.28
CA ALA A 666 -0.51 -27.03 3.06
C ALA A 666 -1.08 -26.74 4.47
N GLU A 667 -1.58 -27.78 5.16
CA GLU A 667 -2.04 -27.73 6.56
C GLU A 667 -3.20 -26.74 6.79
N PHE A 668 -4.44 -27.17 6.53
CA PHE A 668 -5.64 -26.35 6.70
C PHE A 668 -6.79 -27.07 7.42
N LEU A 669 -7.51 -26.30 8.24
CA LEU A 669 -8.85 -26.65 8.72
C LEU A 669 -9.88 -25.69 8.09
N VAL A 670 -10.81 -26.25 7.31
CA VAL A 670 -11.94 -25.55 6.68
C VAL A 670 -13.23 -26.07 7.32
N ALA A 671 -13.85 -25.29 8.22
CA ALA A 671 -15.03 -25.76 8.96
C ALA A 671 -16.14 -24.72 9.16
N ASP A 672 -17.40 -25.16 9.30
CA ASP A 672 -18.56 -24.30 9.59
C ASP A 672 -18.82 -23.19 8.55
N ASN A 673 -18.19 -23.24 7.37
CA ASN A 673 -18.36 -22.22 6.36
C ASN A 673 -19.66 -22.44 5.57
N VAL A 674 -20.34 -21.36 5.22
CA VAL A 674 -21.41 -21.36 4.21
C VAL A 674 -20.81 -20.87 2.89
N ILE A 675 -20.83 -21.70 1.86
CA ILE A 675 -20.20 -21.38 0.57
C ILE A 675 -21.26 -21.54 -0.53
N ALA A 676 -21.87 -20.43 -0.94
CA ALA A 676 -23.12 -20.49 -1.70
C ALA A 676 -23.15 -19.60 -2.96
N ARG A 677 -23.71 -20.16 -4.03
CA ARG A 677 -24.01 -19.52 -5.33
C ARG A 677 -22.79 -18.84 -6.00
N ASN A 678 -21.57 -19.32 -5.73
CA ASN A 678 -20.38 -18.83 -6.42
C ASN A 678 -20.36 -19.39 -7.86
N ALA A 679 -19.98 -18.57 -8.85
CA ALA A 679 -20.07 -18.96 -10.27
C ALA A 679 -19.00 -19.99 -10.72
N MET A 680 -18.05 -20.32 -9.85
CA MET A 680 -17.10 -21.43 -10.02
C MET A 680 -17.20 -22.43 -8.85
N ASP A 681 -16.14 -23.19 -8.59
CA ASP A 681 -16.08 -24.15 -7.49
C ASP A 681 -16.24 -23.42 -6.13
N GLY A 682 -17.04 -24.00 -5.24
CA GLY A 682 -17.27 -23.47 -3.89
C GLY A 682 -15.98 -23.50 -3.07
N LEU A 683 -15.44 -24.70 -2.84
CA LEU A 683 -14.11 -24.93 -2.30
C LEU A 683 -13.22 -25.57 -3.37
N LEU A 684 -12.12 -24.91 -3.73
CA LEU A 684 -11.02 -25.50 -4.50
C LEU A 684 -9.82 -25.77 -3.59
N ILE A 685 -9.30 -27.00 -3.64
CA ILE A 685 -8.02 -27.39 -3.06
C ILE A 685 -7.11 -27.81 -4.22
N SER A 686 -6.21 -26.91 -4.65
CA SER A 686 -5.31 -27.10 -5.80
C SER A 686 -3.87 -27.20 -5.33
N ASP A 687 -3.15 -28.25 -5.76
CA ASP A 687 -1.73 -28.45 -5.43
C ASP A 687 -1.43 -28.26 -3.93
N THR A 688 -2.34 -28.73 -3.07
CA THR A 688 -2.37 -28.45 -1.63
C THR A 688 -2.69 -29.73 -0.86
N GLY A 689 -1.95 -29.99 0.22
CA GLY A 689 -2.08 -31.19 1.05
C GLY A 689 -2.36 -30.89 2.53
N HIS A 690 -2.71 -31.93 3.29
CA HIS A 690 -3.07 -31.87 4.71
C HIS A 690 -4.26 -30.90 4.95
N VAL A 691 -5.47 -31.31 4.53
CA VAL A 691 -6.67 -30.46 4.63
C VAL A 691 -7.85 -31.20 5.27
N ASP A 692 -8.32 -30.68 6.39
CA ASP A 692 -9.51 -31.12 7.10
C ASP A 692 -10.72 -30.25 6.68
N VAL A 693 -11.71 -30.83 5.99
CA VAL A 693 -12.93 -30.15 5.53
C VAL A 693 -14.15 -30.69 6.28
N TRP A 694 -14.60 -29.97 7.31
CA TRP A 694 -15.59 -30.46 8.29
C TRP A 694 -16.80 -29.56 8.43
N ASN A 695 -18.02 -30.12 8.42
CA ASN A 695 -19.22 -29.38 8.82
C ASN A 695 -19.44 -28.06 8.04
N ASN A 696 -19.18 -28.04 6.73
CA ASN A 696 -19.47 -26.88 5.88
C ASN A 696 -20.81 -27.08 5.13
N THR A 697 -21.51 -25.99 4.83
CA THR A 697 -22.71 -25.98 3.98
C THR A 697 -22.38 -25.35 2.64
N LEU A 698 -22.41 -26.12 1.56
CA LEU A 698 -22.09 -25.66 0.21
C LEU A 698 -23.30 -25.84 -0.71
N THR A 699 -23.73 -24.80 -1.42
CA THR A 699 -24.92 -24.90 -2.29
C THR A 699 -24.86 -24.04 -3.54
N GLY A 700 -25.33 -24.57 -4.67
CA GLY A 700 -25.51 -23.80 -5.92
C GLY A 700 -24.21 -23.29 -6.59
N ASN A 701 -23.05 -23.81 -6.20
CA ASN A 701 -21.77 -23.51 -6.84
C ASN A 701 -21.61 -24.34 -8.14
N LYS A 702 -20.57 -24.09 -8.95
CA LYS A 702 -20.28 -24.89 -10.18
C LYS A 702 -19.82 -26.32 -9.88
N ARG A 703 -19.07 -26.49 -8.81
CA ARG A 703 -18.87 -27.73 -8.05
C ARG A 703 -18.88 -27.29 -6.59
N ASN A 704 -19.36 -28.12 -5.66
CA ASN A 704 -19.27 -27.72 -4.26
C ASN A 704 -17.84 -27.86 -3.74
N ILE A 705 -17.22 -29.02 -3.96
CA ILE A 705 -15.81 -29.27 -3.59
C ILE A 705 -15.05 -29.80 -4.81
N ASN A 706 -13.87 -29.24 -5.05
CA ASN A 706 -12.95 -29.64 -6.11
C ASN A 706 -11.55 -29.80 -5.52
N VAL A 707 -10.95 -30.99 -5.65
CA VAL A 707 -9.58 -31.30 -5.25
C VAL A 707 -8.78 -31.62 -6.50
N ALA A 708 -7.74 -30.85 -6.80
CA ALA A 708 -7.01 -30.91 -8.06
C ALA A 708 -5.49 -30.96 -7.84
N GLN A 709 -4.82 -31.94 -8.44
CA GLN A 709 -3.36 -31.93 -8.59
C GLN A 709 -3.00 -31.54 -10.04
N GLY A 710 -2.23 -30.46 -10.19
CA GLY A 710 -1.57 -30.06 -11.42
C GLY A 710 -0.13 -30.59 -11.55
N ASP A 711 0.67 -29.89 -12.34
CA ASP A 711 2.08 -30.20 -12.63
C ASP A 711 3.09 -29.54 -11.66
N ARG A 712 2.71 -28.40 -11.06
CA ARG A 712 3.53 -27.61 -10.12
C ARG A 712 4.00 -28.45 -8.92
N ARG A 713 5.29 -28.37 -8.56
CA ARG A 713 5.90 -29.05 -7.39
C ARG A 713 6.86 -28.10 -6.70
N ALA A 714 6.86 -28.02 -5.37
CA ALA A 714 7.74 -27.09 -4.63
C ALA A 714 9.23 -27.39 -4.84
N SER A 715 9.58 -28.62 -5.22
CA SER A 715 10.93 -29.03 -5.63
C SER A 715 11.44 -28.32 -6.89
N ASN A 716 10.55 -27.80 -7.76
CA ASN A 716 10.97 -26.99 -8.91
C ASN A 716 11.14 -25.52 -8.51
N LEU A 717 12.37 -25.14 -8.14
CA LEU A 717 12.72 -23.79 -7.70
C LEU A 717 12.64 -22.71 -8.81
N SER A 718 12.26 -23.07 -10.04
CA SER A 718 11.98 -22.10 -11.12
C SER A 718 10.49 -21.69 -11.20
N THR A 719 9.58 -22.45 -10.60
CA THR A 719 8.15 -22.11 -10.53
C THR A 719 7.92 -21.02 -9.49
N ALA A 720 7.23 -19.94 -9.84
CA ALA A 720 6.86 -18.91 -8.88
C ALA A 720 5.86 -19.45 -7.83
N GLY A 721 6.06 -19.06 -6.57
CA GLY A 721 5.11 -19.34 -5.47
C GLY A 721 5.76 -19.56 -4.11
N HIS A 722 7.04 -19.93 -4.03
CA HIS A 722 7.70 -20.24 -2.75
C HIS A 722 7.73 -19.04 -1.79
N ASP A 723 7.68 -19.32 -0.49
CA ASP A 723 8.05 -18.36 0.55
C ASP A 723 9.60 -18.33 0.70
N PRO A 724 10.30 -17.25 0.28
CA PRO A 724 11.76 -17.17 0.32
C PRO A 724 12.34 -17.08 1.74
N ARG A 725 11.48 -16.99 2.77
CA ARG A 725 11.88 -17.00 4.19
C ARG A 725 12.14 -18.42 4.72
N GLN A 726 11.78 -19.45 3.94
CA GLN A 726 11.85 -20.86 4.32
C GLN A 726 13.08 -21.55 3.70
N LYS A 727 13.44 -22.72 4.22
CA LYS A 727 14.39 -23.61 3.53
C LYS A 727 13.72 -24.11 2.24
N LEU A 728 14.36 -23.91 1.09
CA LEU A 728 13.83 -24.35 -0.20
C LEU A 728 14.50 -25.67 -0.69
N PRO A 729 13.74 -26.62 -1.27
CA PRO A 729 12.27 -26.67 -1.27
C PRO A 729 11.71 -26.89 0.14
N ASP A 730 10.53 -26.33 0.39
CA ASP A 730 9.91 -26.34 1.72
C ASP A 730 9.38 -27.75 2.07
N PRO A 731 9.89 -28.40 3.13
CA PRO A 731 9.45 -29.75 3.51
C PRO A 731 8.03 -29.78 4.10
N THR A 732 7.49 -28.62 4.50
CA THR A 732 6.12 -28.49 5.04
C THR A 732 5.10 -28.03 4.00
N VAL A 733 5.54 -27.51 2.85
CA VAL A 733 4.67 -27.07 1.75
C VAL A 733 5.22 -27.58 0.42
N THR A 734 4.82 -28.81 0.06
CA THR A 734 5.40 -29.57 -1.06
C THR A 734 4.75 -29.32 -2.43
N TRP A 735 3.58 -28.66 -2.43
CA TRP A 735 2.65 -28.54 -3.57
C TRP A 735 2.11 -29.89 -4.09
N ILE A 736 2.02 -30.87 -3.20
CA ILE A 736 1.51 -32.21 -3.51
C ILE A 736 0.19 -32.40 -2.77
N VAL A 737 -0.86 -32.77 -3.50
CA VAL A 737 -2.17 -33.14 -2.92
C VAL A 737 -1.99 -34.44 -2.14
N THR A 738 -2.20 -34.39 -0.83
CA THR A 738 -2.14 -35.56 0.05
C THR A 738 -2.99 -35.34 1.30
N ASP A 739 -3.51 -36.42 1.88
CA ASP A 739 -4.13 -36.47 3.20
C ASP A 739 -5.20 -35.39 3.43
N ILE A 740 -6.29 -35.51 2.67
CA ILE A 740 -7.46 -34.65 2.77
C ILE A 740 -8.64 -35.45 3.33
N VAL A 741 -9.34 -34.87 4.29
CA VAL A 741 -10.58 -35.42 4.87
C VAL A 741 -11.75 -34.51 4.49
N VAL A 742 -12.84 -35.07 3.98
CA VAL A 742 -14.09 -34.34 3.73
C VAL A 742 -15.23 -35.04 4.45
N SER A 743 -15.65 -34.50 5.60
CA SER A 743 -16.65 -35.14 6.47
C SER A 743 -17.71 -34.19 7.00
N ASN A 744 -18.92 -34.72 7.25
CA ASN A 744 -20.07 -33.98 7.80
C ASN A 744 -20.54 -32.76 6.99
N ASN A 745 -20.12 -32.61 5.73
CA ASN A 745 -20.49 -31.46 4.89
C ASN A 745 -21.85 -31.68 4.22
N VAL A 746 -22.55 -30.59 3.91
CA VAL A 746 -23.81 -30.61 3.16
C VAL A 746 -23.58 -29.96 1.80
N LEU A 747 -23.68 -30.74 0.73
CA LEU A 747 -23.46 -30.31 -0.65
C LEU A 747 -24.82 -30.31 -1.37
N GLN A 748 -25.38 -29.15 -1.69
CA GLN A 748 -26.72 -29.02 -2.28
C GLN A 748 -26.72 -28.37 -3.67
N GLY A 749 -27.05 -29.15 -4.69
CA GLY A 749 -27.06 -28.72 -6.10
C GLY A 749 -25.67 -28.35 -6.62
N SER A 750 -25.52 -28.42 -7.94
CA SER A 750 -24.28 -28.04 -8.63
C SER A 750 -24.62 -27.68 -10.08
N THR A 751 -24.07 -26.58 -10.59
CA THR A 751 -24.30 -26.13 -11.97
C THR A 751 -23.29 -26.71 -12.98
N GLY A 752 -22.31 -27.49 -12.50
CA GLY A 752 -21.32 -28.17 -13.33
C GLY A 752 -21.55 -29.68 -13.43
N ASN A 753 -20.46 -30.44 -13.60
CA ASN A 753 -20.52 -31.87 -13.91
C ASN A 753 -20.59 -32.80 -12.68
N ALA A 754 -20.27 -32.31 -11.47
CA ALA A 754 -20.18 -33.11 -10.25
C ALA A 754 -20.53 -32.30 -8.98
N MET A 755 -20.84 -32.99 -7.87
CA MET A 755 -20.97 -32.38 -6.54
C MET A 755 -19.60 -32.23 -5.87
N LEU A 756 -18.85 -33.33 -5.85
CA LEU A 756 -17.48 -33.45 -5.38
C LEU A 756 -16.61 -33.97 -6.54
N ALA A 757 -15.44 -33.38 -6.74
CA ALA A 757 -14.44 -33.88 -7.66
C ALA A 757 -13.07 -34.04 -6.97
N VAL A 758 -12.39 -35.15 -7.27
CA VAL A 758 -10.97 -35.38 -6.98
C VAL A 758 -10.30 -35.77 -8.29
N GLU A 759 -9.45 -34.88 -8.82
CA GLU A 759 -8.85 -34.98 -10.14
C GLU A 759 -7.31 -34.88 -10.06
N ASP A 760 -6.62 -35.75 -10.79
CA ASP A 760 -5.18 -35.68 -11.00
C ASP A 760 -4.90 -35.38 -12.47
N HIS A 761 -4.53 -34.14 -12.78
CA HIS A 761 -4.22 -33.73 -14.14
C HIS A 761 -2.84 -34.23 -14.61
N SER A 762 -2.04 -34.82 -13.71
CA SER A 762 -0.84 -35.59 -14.11
C SER A 762 -1.16 -37.04 -14.47
N HIS A 763 -2.35 -37.54 -14.12
CA HIS A 763 -2.80 -38.92 -14.34
C HIS A 763 -1.85 -39.99 -13.74
N GLN A 764 -1.25 -39.73 -12.57
CA GLN A 764 -0.27 -40.62 -11.93
C GLN A 764 -0.80 -41.28 -10.66
N ARG A 765 -1.56 -40.55 -9.83
CA ARG A 765 -2.00 -40.98 -8.50
C ARG A 765 -3.51 -41.15 -8.44
N SER A 766 -3.95 -42.25 -7.83
CA SER A 766 -5.35 -42.39 -7.42
C SER A 766 -5.63 -41.52 -6.21
N ALA A 767 -6.90 -41.17 -5.97
CA ALA A 767 -7.32 -40.48 -4.76
C ALA A 767 -6.94 -41.28 -3.48
N THR A 768 -6.91 -42.62 -3.56
CA THR A 768 -6.37 -43.49 -2.50
C THR A 768 -4.86 -43.28 -2.28
N ALA A 769 -4.07 -43.16 -3.36
CA ALA A 769 -2.64 -42.82 -3.30
C ALA A 769 -2.37 -41.32 -2.97
N MET A 770 -3.43 -40.51 -2.93
CA MET A 770 -3.46 -39.16 -2.35
C MET A 770 -4.01 -39.16 -0.91
N GLY A 771 -4.33 -40.30 -0.30
CA GLY A 771 -4.85 -40.36 1.06
C GLY A 771 -6.20 -39.66 1.29
N ILE A 772 -6.97 -39.39 0.22
CA ILE A 772 -8.25 -38.68 0.30
C ILE A 772 -9.30 -39.60 0.93
N ARG A 773 -9.99 -39.12 1.97
CA ARG A 773 -11.02 -39.86 2.71
C ARG A 773 -12.27 -39.02 2.85
N VAL A 774 -13.44 -39.59 2.55
CA VAL A 774 -14.72 -38.86 2.63
C VAL A 774 -15.78 -39.67 3.37
N SER A 775 -16.49 -39.06 4.33
CA SER A 775 -17.45 -39.76 5.18
C SER A 775 -18.52 -38.88 5.86
N GLY A 776 -19.75 -39.38 5.93
CA GLY A 776 -20.85 -38.76 6.68
C GLY A 776 -21.36 -37.45 6.07
N ASN A 777 -21.22 -37.28 4.75
CA ASN A 777 -21.67 -36.10 4.02
C ASN A 777 -23.14 -36.24 3.56
N VAL A 778 -23.78 -35.11 3.28
CA VAL A 778 -25.09 -35.04 2.58
C VAL A 778 -24.85 -34.58 1.16
N TYR A 779 -25.30 -35.34 0.18
CA TYR A 779 -25.29 -34.98 -1.24
C TYR A 779 -26.72 -34.76 -1.71
N GLN A 780 -27.07 -33.55 -2.13
CA GLN A 780 -28.35 -33.27 -2.78
C GLN A 780 -28.16 -32.91 -4.25
N ARG A 781 -28.97 -33.54 -5.10
CA ARG A 781 -28.97 -33.33 -6.56
C ARG A 781 -30.35 -32.90 -7.00
N ASP A 782 -30.42 -31.92 -7.89
CA ASP A 782 -31.71 -31.38 -8.34
C ASP A 782 -32.43 -32.33 -9.30
N GLN A 783 -31.68 -33.18 -10.02
CA GLN A 783 -32.21 -34.36 -10.73
C GLN A 783 -31.19 -35.50 -10.69
N ALA A 784 -31.63 -36.73 -10.99
CA ALA A 784 -30.74 -37.92 -11.08
C ALA A 784 -29.68 -37.81 -12.21
N THR A 785 -29.74 -36.74 -13.01
CA THR A 785 -28.81 -36.39 -14.08
C THR A 785 -28.24 -34.96 -13.95
N SER A 786 -28.53 -34.24 -12.86
CA SER A 786 -28.12 -32.85 -12.64
C SER A 786 -27.66 -32.59 -11.19
N PRO A 787 -26.33 -32.42 -10.94
CA PRO A 787 -25.23 -32.66 -11.88
C PRO A 787 -25.21 -34.10 -12.39
N LYS A 788 -24.57 -34.34 -13.54
CA LYS A 788 -24.52 -35.68 -14.18
C LYS A 788 -23.96 -36.73 -13.21
N TRP A 789 -22.87 -36.40 -12.54
CA TRP A 789 -22.21 -37.27 -11.57
C TRP A 789 -22.45 -36.77 -10.14
N ALA A 790 -22.60 -37.68 -9.20
CA ALA A 790 -22.43 -37.34 -7.79
C ALA A 790 -20.95 -37.00 -7.54
N ILE A 791 -20.04 -37.91 -7.91
CA ILE A 791 -18.62 -37.85 -7.54
C ILE A 791 -17.71 -38.17 -8.74
N VAL A 792 -16.65 -37.40 -8.91
CA VAL A 792 -15.52 -37.68 -9.81
C VAL A 792 -14.29 -38.03 -8.96
N TRP A 793 -13.54 -39.08 -9.32
CA TRP A 793 -12.54 -39.69 -8.43
C TRP A 793 -11.29 -40.20 -9.17
N ALA A 794 -10.13 -39.62 -8.91
CA ALA A 794 -8.87 -39.98 -9.54
C ALA A 794 -8.50 -41.46 -9.33
N ARG A 795 -8.09 -42.15 -10.40
CA ARG A 795 -7.66 -43.57 -10.40
C ARG A 795 -6.16 -43.76 -10.64
N GLY A 796 -5.40 -42.69 -10.83
CA GLY A 796 -4.03 -42.76 -11.35
C GLY A 796 -4.07 -42.74 -12.89
N PRO A 797 -3.41 -43.68 -13.58
CA PRO A 797 -3.38 -43.73 -15.04
C PRO A 797 -4.74 -43.62 -15.73
N GLY A 798 -4.84 -42.68 -16.68
CA GLY A 798 -6.03 -42.45 -17.49
C GLY A 798 -7.11 -41.59 -16.82
N ASN A 799 -8.31 -41.59 -17.39
CA ASN A 799 -9.39 -40.72 -16.94
C ASN A 799 -9.92 -41.13 -15.54
N PRO A 800 -10.31 -40.16 -14.69
CA PRO A 800 -10.88 -40.44 -13.38
C PRO A 800 -12.13 -41.32 -13.48
N ALA A 801 -12.45 -42.03 -12.40
CA ALA A 801 -13.76 -42.63 -12.24
C ALA A 801 -14.82 -41.54 -12.14
N VAL A 802 -16.00 -41.85 -12.64
CA VAL A 802 -17.19 -41.01 -12.48
C VAL A 802 -18.29 -41.90 -11.92
N TYR A 803 -19.02 -41.40 -10.93
CA TYR A 803 -20.05 -42.14 -10.23
C TYR A 803 -21.36 -41.36 -10.31
N ASP A 804 -22.36 -41.98 -10.94
CA ASP A 804 -23.69 -41.39 -11.10
C ASP A 804 -24.44 -41.29 -9.76
N THR A 805 -24.10 -42.14 -8.77
CA THR A 805 -24.62 -42.04 -7.37
C THR A 805 -23.51 -42.20 -6.31
N VAL A 806 -23.78 -41.69 -5.11
CA VAL A 806 -22.96 -41.90 -3.90
C VAL A 806 -22.94 -43.38 -3.49
N ARG A 807 -24.01 -44.13 -3.75
CA ARG A 807 -24.09 -45.58 -3.48
C ARG A 807 -23.08 -46.36 -4.30
N ASP A 808 -22.95 -46.06 -5.59
CA ASP A 808 -21.99 -46.73 -6.48
C ASP A 808 -20.54 -46.38 -6.10
N PHE A 809 -20.30 -45.12 -5.73
CA PHE A 809 -19.02 -44.67 -5.18
C PHE A 809 -18.65 -45.39 -3.87
N ALA A 810 -19.59 -45.54 -2.94
CA ALA A 810 -19.38 -46.20 -1.66
C ALA A 810 -19.17 -47.72 -1.81
N ALA A 811 -19.84 -48.35 -2.78
CA ALA A 811 -19.62 -49.73 -3.16
C ALA A 811 -18.22 -49.94 -3.78
N ALA A 812 -17.79 -49.05 -4.66
CA ALA A 812 -16.52 -49.17 -5.38
C ALA A 812 -15.28 -48.75 -4.58
N THR A 813 -15.41 -47.84 -3.61
CA THR A 813 -14.25 -47.27 -2.87
C THR A 813 -14.26 -47.49 -1.37
N GLY A 814 -15.42 -47.81 -0.77
CA GLY A 814 -15.59 -47.93 0.68
C GLY A 814 -15.70 -46.60 1.45
N ASN A 815 -15.50 -45.46 0.80
CA ASN A 815 -15.81 -44.13 1.36
C ASN A 815 -17.33 -43.90 1.45
N ASP A 816 -17.76 -42.85 2.15
CA ASP A 816 -19.15 -42.36 2.19
C ASP A 816 -20.25 -43.42 2.48
N ARG A 817 -19.90 -44.58 3.07
CA ARG A 817 -20.86 -45.68 3.35
C ARG A 817 -22.01 -45.32 4.29
N GLY A 818 -21.84 -44.29 5.14
CA GLY A 818 -22.89 -43.72 5.99
C GLY A 818 -23.49 -42.42 5.46
N SER A 819 -23.03 -41.94 4.30
CA SER A 819 -23.46 -40.68 3.68
C SER A 819 -24.78 -40.86 2.94
N VAL A 820 -25.54 -39.78 2.77
CA VAL A 820 -26.88 -39.81 2.17
C VAL A 820 -26.93 -39.04 0.87
N GLU A 821 -27.55 -39.63 -0.17
CA GLU A 821 -27.92 -38.94 -1.40
C GLU A 821 -29.43 -38.62 -1.40
N VAL A 822 -29.78 -37.39 -1.77
CA VAL A 822 -31.15 -36.88 -1.86
C VAL A 822 -31.37 -36.27 -3.23
N THR A 823 -32.34 -36.77 -3.98
CA THR A 823 -32.57 -36.35 -5.38
C THR A 823 -33.96 -35.75 -5.55
N GLY A 824 -34.07 -34.70 -6.37
CA GLY A 824 -35.33 -34.07 -6.78
C GLY A 824 -35.99 -33.14 -5.74
N ARG A 825 -35.36 -32.93 -4.58
CA ARG A 825 -35.87 -32.10 -3.47
C ARG A 825 -34.73 -31.51 -2.65
N LYS A 826 -34.96 -30.37 -1.99
CA LYS A 826 -33.93 -29.60 -1.27
C LYS A 826 -33.65 -30.17 0.14
N VAL A 827 -32.42 -29.99 0.60
CA VAL A 827 -31.92 -30.38 1.94
C VAL A 827 -31.64 -29.18 2.85
N LEU A 828 -31.63 -27.97 2.28
CA LEU A 828 -31.54 -26.70 2.99
C LEU A 828 -32.85 -25.91 2.84
N GLY A 829 -33.23 -25.20 3.90
CA GLY A 829 -34.29 -24.18 3.91
C GLY A 829 -33.73 -22.76 3.93
N SER A 830 -34.51 -21.83 4.51
CA SER A 830 -34.15 -20.42 4.68
C SER A 830 -32.84 -20.22 5.45
N GLY A 831 -31.99 -19.29 5.00
CA GLY A 831 -30.71 -18.99 5.64
C GLY A 831 -29.74 -20.19 5.66
N PHE A 832 -29.83 -21.06 4.65
CA PHE A 832 -28.98 -22.25 4.46
C PHE A 832 -29.01 -23.28 5.60
N ARG A 833 -29.98 -23.19 6.53
CA ARG A 833 -30.17 -24.19 7.60
C ARG A 833 -30.74 -25.49 7.03
N LEU A 834 -30.42 -26.62 7.65
CA LEU A 834 -30.97 -27.94 7.27
C LEU A 834 -32.51 -27.96 7.30
N THR A 835 -33.12 -28.74 6.41
CA THR A 835 -34.53 -29.15 6.58
C THR A 835 -34.67 -30.08 7.78
N GLY A 836 -35.87 -30.14 8.40
CA GLY A 836 -36.11 -30.95 9.60
C GLY A 836 -35.81 -32.44 9.41
N GLU A 837 -36.06 -32.97 8.20
CA GLU A 837 -35.67 -34.32 7.80
C GLU A 837 -34.16 -34.54 7.92
N ILE A 838 -33.34 -33.71 7.28
CA ILE A 838 -31.88 -33.90 7.24
C ILE A 838 -31.26 -33.61 8.61
N SER A 839 -31.85 -32.69 9.37
CA SER A 839 -31.54 -32.50 10.79
C SER A 839 -31.77 -33.77 11.62
N SER A 840 -32.81 -34.56 11.32
CA SER A 840 -33.08 -35.84 12.01
C SER A 840 -32.10 -36.97 11.66
N LEU A 841 -31.44 -36.90 10.49
CA LEU A 841 -30.45 -37.89 10.04
C LEU A 841 -29.03 -37.67 10.63
N GLN A 842 -28.80 -36.60 11.39
CA GLN A 842 -27.47 -36.25 11.90
C GLN A 842 -26.83 -37.35 12.76
N SER A 843 -27.61 -38.07 13.56
CA SER A 843 -27.08 -39.13 14.46
C SER A 843 -26.60 -40.38 13.71
N THR A 844 -27.16 -40.67 12.53
CA THR A 844 -26.82 -41.84 11.72
C THR A 844 -25.81 -41.54 10.62
N VAL A 845 -25.93 -40.36 9.98
CA VAL A 845 -25.08 -39.95 8.86
C VAL A 845 -23.76 -39.34 9.33
N ALA A 846 -23.77 -38.36 10.25
CA ALA A 846 -22.56 -37.66 10.63
C ALA A 846 -21.60 -38.57 11.41
N VAL A 847 -20.30 -38.48 11.10
CA VAL A 847 -19.23 -39.09 11.90
C VAL A 847 -18.87 -38.16 13.08
N GLY A 848 -18.33 -38.73 14.15
CA GLY A 848 -17.97 -37.96 15.35
C GLY A 848 -16.81 -37.00 15.08
N ILE A 849 -17.00 -35.71 15.35
CA ILE A 849 -15.99 -34.67 15.03
C ILE A 849 -14.71 -34.80 15.87
N PRO A 850 -13.52 -34.51 15.30
CA PRO A 850 -12.25 -34.43 16.04
C PRO A 850 -12.28 -33.37 17.16
N ALA A 851 -11.45 -33.53 18.19
CA ALA A 851 -11.42 -32.63 19.34
C ALA A 851 -11.07 -31.16 19.00
N LEU A 852 -10.20 -30.95 18.00
CA LEU A 852 -9.86 -29.60 17.49
C LEU A 852 -11.05 -28.94 16.77
N VAL A 853 -11.77 -29.71 15.96
CA VAL A 853 -13.00 -29.25 15.30
C VAL A 853 -14.06 -28.93 16.35
N GLY A 854 -14.27 -29.83 17.31
CA GLY A 854 -15.21 -29.63 18.42
C GLY A 854 -14.96 -28.33 19.19
N SER A 855 -13.72 -28.09 19.65
CA SER A 855 -13.40 -26.90 20.43
C SER A 855 -13.62 -25.59 19.67
N LEU A 856 -13.38 -25.58 18.35
CA LEU A 856 -13.62 -24.40 17.50
C LEU A 856 -15.11 -24.17 17.19
N LEU A 857 -15.93 -25.22 17.14
CA LEU A 857 -17.38 -25.11 16.90
C LEU A 857 -18.21 -25.01 18.20
N GLY A 858 -17.58 -24.99 19.37
CA GLY A 858 -18.25 -25.06 20.68
C GLY A 858 -18.99 -26.39 20.90
N LEU A 859 -18.51 -27.48 20.29
CA LEU A 859 -19.09 -28.82 20.32
C LEU A 859 -18.17 -29.79 21.08
N GLY A 860 -18.75 -30.82 21.68
CA GLY A 860 -17.96 -31.90 22.30
C GLY A 860 -17.23 -32.76 21.26
N THR A 861 -16.05 -33.27 21.60
CA THR A 861 -15.36 -34.30 20.82
C THR A 861 -16.30 -35.47 20.55
N GLY A 862 -16.38 -35.94 19.31
CA GLY A 862 -17.27 -37.03 18.91
C GLY A 862 -18.74 -36.63 18.70
N ALA A 863 -19.11 -35.35 18.86
CA ALA A 863 -20.43 -34.86 18.49
C ALA A 863 -20.72 -35.13 16.99
N ARG A 864 -22.00 -35.34 16.66
CA ARG A 864 -22.49 -35.70 15.32
C ARG A 864 -23.47 -34.62 14.84
N THR A 865 -22.99 -33.78 13.93
CA THR A 865 -23.73 -32.66 13.33
C THR A 865 -23.47 -32.62 11.83
N LEU A 866 -24.38 -32.08 11.02
CA LEU A 866 -24.22 -31.95 9.57
C LEU A 866 -24.26 -30.49 9.12
N GLY A 867 -23.35 -30.13 8.21
CA GLY A 867 -23.24 -28.77 7.68
C GLY A 867 -22.79 -27.76 8.72
N ALA A 868 -22.87 -26.48 8.34
CA ALA A 868 -22.61 -25.35 9.20
C ALA A 868 -23.65 -25.27 10.34
N THR A 869 -23.21 -24.84 11.51
CA THR A 869 -23.97 -24.85 12.77
C THR A 869 -24.77 -23.57 13.00
N PHE A 870 -24.36 -22.46 12.37
CA PHE A 870 -24.99 -21.12 12.48
C PHE A 870 -25.20 -20.69 13.94
N ARG A 871 -24.11 -20.77 14.70
CA ARG A 871 -23.97 -20.34 16.09
C ARG A 871 -23.49 -18.90 16.20
#